data_AF-A0A7C1J0N1-F1
#
_entry.id   AF-A0A7C1J0N1-F1
#
_cell.length_a   1.000
_cell.length_b   1.000
_cell.length_c   1.000
_cell.angle_alpha   90.00
_cell.angle_beta   90.00
_cell.angle_gamma   90.00
#
_symmetry.space_group_name_H-M   'P 1'
#
loop_
_entity.id
_entity.type
_entity.pdbx_description
1 polymer ?
#
loop_
_entity_poly.entity_id
_entity_poly.type
_entity_poly.pdbx_seq_one_letter_code
_entity_poly.pdbx_strand_id
1 'polypeptide(L)'
;MAYRSDRAAGRLERGRRGWWYHAVAALTLLAYLIGAAGLVRTLWVRRQEARYERRGVAYGVENLVPGVALDPWGVNVALEQYEDEDSLDASLDLLTAAGFRWVRQRFPWSEIEPAPGEYRWQPWDRIVPACAGRGLRIVAVLDGSPDWARAPEDAANPLAPPRNPGHLASFARAFASRYGQWIDYYQIWDEPNIYPHWGERDVDPVGYLRLLRAARTQIRDVDPGATLVLAGLAPTTERGGRNLSELLFLQACYDAGGQGLFEVVATKPYGFWSGPEDRVVDPGVLNFSRVIALREEMVRRGDAGKPVWAVAWGWNALPEDWQGQPSPWGNDAAWKQHDRDERAIARARQEWPWLGLMCYAAWQPVAPPDDPVWGLALLDSLGKPRPLYYRLQALAHAPQVLYPGYHELAAPAADAPAVEIRFWGTRLDLASGGAWAVAEVDGRPLEQRSAPGGEPVAIVRGLDAEEHEVALRAVGPGAALTVIVSREEPPWLPLRVALTQGAIVALATLAVWRLLRPYPWGRWAAAVLATAQRLSPWAAFACAVGALVLLALAPGAVASVGALVVLAFFVAVRPDAGLMLAVFLTPLAPLEKWFGPLHFSFLEIVTLLTLGVRLAWEAVAILREGGPLWQRTLLRL
;
A
#
# COMPACT_ATOMS: atom_id res chain seq x y z
N MET A 1 54.45 -64.25 -19.18
CA MET A 1 53.38 -63.35 -19.67
C MET A 1 52.32 -62.99 -18.62
N ALA A 2 52.35 -63.52 -17.39
CA ALA A 2 51.28 -63.31 -16.39
C ALA A 2 51.49 -62.17 -15.35
N TYR A 3 52.65 -61.49 -15.33
CA TYR A 3 52.94 -60.46 -14.30
C TYR A 3 52.58 -59.02 -14.71
N ARG A 4 52.17 -58.80 -15.97
CA ARG A 4 51.76 -57.46 -16.48
C ARG A 4 50.24 -57.22 -16.46
N SER A 5 49.41 -58.24 -16.26
CA SER A 5 47.93 -58.10 -16.24
C SER A 5 47.41 -57.56 -14.90
N ASP A 6 47.98 -57.96 -13.76
CA ASP A 6 47.47 -57.54 -12.43
C ASP A 6 47.73 -56.08 -12.09
N ARG A 7 48.84 -55.49 -12.57
CA ARG A 7 49.10 -54.04 -12.39
C ARG A 7 48.24 -53.14 -13.28
N ALA A 8 47.63 -53.69 -14.34
CA ALA A 8 46.68 -52.98 -15.18
C ALA A 8 45.27 -53.05 -14.55
N ALA A 9 44.86 -54.23 -14.07
CA ALA A 9 43.60 -54.45 -13.36
C ALA A 9 43.50 -53.62 -12.06
N GLY A 10 44.54 -53.64 -11.21
CA GLY A 10 44.56 -52.86 -9.96
C GLY A 10 44.74 -51.34 -10.13
N ARG A 11 45.08 -50.85 -11.34
CA ARG A 11 45.08 -49.43 -11.71
C ARG A 11 43.72 -49.00 -12.26
N LEU A 12 43.06 -49.86 -13.03
CA LEU A 12 41.69 -49.65 -13.52
C LEU A 12 40.68 -49.64 -12.37
N GLU A 13 40.81 -50.50 -11.36
CA GLU A 13 39.94 -50.48 -10.17
C GLU A 13 40.15 -49.27 -9.25
N ARG A 14 41.41 -48.81 -9.09
CA ARG A 14 41.71 -47.56 -8.35
C ARG A 14 41.21 -46.31 -9.08
N GLY A 15 41.28 -46.28 -10.42
CA GLY A 15 40.72 -45.21 -11.25
C GLY A 15 39.18 -45.19 -11.23
N ARG A 16 38.53 -46.37 -11.27
CA ARG A 16 37.07 -46.51 -11.15
C ARG A 16 36.54 -46.07 -9.78
N ARG A 17 37.22 -46.44 -8.69
CA ARG A 17 36.83 -45.99 -7.34
C ARG A 17 36.92 -44.46 -7.21
N GLY A 18 37.98 -43.83 -7.72
CA GLY A 18 38.13 -42.36 -7.68
C GLY A 18 37.01 -41.60 -8.41
N TRP A 19 36.63 -42.04 -9.61
CA TRP A 19 35.57 -41.42 -10.39
C TRP A 19 34.20 -41.47 -9.69
N TRP A 20 33.86 -42.59 -9.06
CA TRP A 20 32.63 -42.71 -8.27
C TRP A 20 32.60 -41.74 -7.09
N TYR A 21 33.70 -41.56 -6.36
CA TYR A 21 33.76 -40.57 -5.27
C TYR A 21 33.64 -39.13 -5.77
N HIS A 22 34.21 -38.80 -6.93
CA HIS A 22 34.08 -37.48 -7.55
C HIS A 22 32.64 -37.19 -8.01
N ALA A 23 31.99 -38.18 -8.62
CA ALA A 23 30.59 -38.10 -9.00
C ALA A 23 29.70 -37.90 -7.77
N VAL A 24 29.91 -38.67 -6.70
CA VAL A 24 29.12 -38.56 -5.46
C VAL A 24 29.33 -37.21 -4.77
N ALA A 25 30.57 -36.70 -4.66
CA ALA A 25 30.83 -35.39 -4.05
C ALA A 25 30.23 -34.23 -4.85
N ALA A 26 30.34 -34.26 -6.19
CA ALA A 26 29.74 -33.27 -7.07
C ALA A 26 28.20 -33.32 -7.02
N LEU A 27 27.61 -34.52 -7.03
CA LEU A 27 26.16 -34.71 -6.88
C LEU A 27 25.67 -34.24 -5.50
N THR A 28 26.46 -34.45 -4.44
CA THR A 28 26.13 -34.00 -3.08
C THR A 28 26.18 -32.48 -2.97
N LEU A 29 27.21 -31.83 -3.52
CA LEU A 29 27.31 -30.38 -3.56
C LEU A 29 26.21 -29.77 -4.41
N LEU A 30 25.89 -30.38 -5.56
CA LEU A 30 24.81 -29.95 -6.43
C LEU A 30 23.45 -30.09 -5.73
N ALA A 31 23.18 -31.23 -5.07
CA ALA A 31 21.98 -31.44 -4.29
C ALA A 31 21.86 -30.42 -3.14
N TYR A 32 22.97 -30.06 -2.50
CA TYR A 32 22.98 -29.00 -1.49
C TYR A 32 22.67 -27.62 -2.09
N LEU A 33 23.29 -27.25 -3.21
CA LEU A 33 23.05 -25.96 -3.84
C LEU A 33 21.59 -25.84 -4.31
N ILE A 34 21.02 -26.92 -4.86
CA ILE A 34 19.60 -27.02 -5.21
C ILE A 34 18.73 -26.90 -3.96
N GLY A 35 19.06 -27.61 -2.87
CA GLY A 35 18.34 -27.54 -1.60
C GLY A 35 18.40 -26.15 -0.96
N ALA A 36 19.56 -25.50 -0.99
CA ALA A 36 19.77 -24.14 -0.48
C ALA A 36 19.02 -23.11 -1.33
N ALA A 37 19.05 -23.23 -2.66
CA ALA A 37 18.28 -22.38 -3.55
C ALA A 37 16.76 -22.58 -3.36
N GLY A 38 16.32 -23.83 -3.18
CA GLY A 38 14.94 -24.18 -2.83
C GLY A 38 14.51 -23.54 -1.50
N LEU A 39 15.35 -23.62 -0.47
CA LEU A 39 15.11 -22.96 0.81
C LEU A 39 15.02 -21.44 0.66
N VAL A 40 16.00 -20.80 0.02
CA VAL A 40 15.98 -19.34 -0.22
C VAL A 40 14.70 -18.94 -0.96
N ARG A 41 14.27 -19.72 -1.95
CA ARG A 41 13.00 -19.52 -2.65
C ARG A 41 11.82 -19.65 -1.69
N THR A 42 11.73 -20.71 -0.89
CA THR A 42 10.63 -20.90 0.08
C THR A 42 10.58 -19.76 1.10
N LEU A 43 11.73 -19.31 1.60
CA LEU A 43 11.82 -18.19 2.54
C LEU A 43 11.43 -16.86 1.91
N TRP A 44 11.86 -16.63 0.67
CA TRP A 44 11.44 -15.47 -0.10
C TRP A 44 9.93 -15.49 -0.33
N VAL A 45 9.36 -16.62 -0.75
CA VAL A 45 7.91 -16.80 -0.92
C VAL A 45 7.18 -16.56 0.39
N ARG A 46 7.58 -17.18 1.50
CA ARG A 46 7.00 -16.94 2.84
C ARG A 46 7.06 -15.48 3.27
N ARG A 47 8.17 -14.79 2.97
CA ARG A 47 8.31 -13.36 3.25
C ARG A 47 7.39 -12.51 2.37
N GLN A 48 7.20 -12.88 1.10
CA GLN A 48 6.25 -12.19 0.22
C GLN A 48 4.81 -12.44 0.64
N GLU A 49 4.43 -13.69 0.96
CA GLU A 49 3.12 -14.05 1.52
C GLU A 49 2.82 -13.24 2.78
N ALA A 50 3.76 -13.22 3.73
CA ALA A 50 3.61 -12.44 4.96
C ALA A 50 3.46 -10.93 4.72
N ARG A 51 4.16 -10.37 3.73
CA ARG A 51 4.00 -8.96 3.33
C ARG A 51 2.66 -8.72 2.68
N TYR A 52 2.24 -9.60 1.78
CA TYR A 52 0.95 -9.53 1.10
C TYR A 52 -0.20 -9.57 2.12
N GLU A 53 -0.13 -10.47 3.10
CA GLU A 53 -1.14 -10.60 4.15
C GLU A 53 -1.19 -9.41 5.12
N ARG A 54 -0.07 -8.70 5.32
CA ARG A 54 0.02 -7.61 6.29
C ARG A 54 -0.02 -6.21 5.66
N ARG A 55 -0.04 -6.12 4.33
CA ARG A 55 0.02 -4.83 3.63
C ARG A 55 -1.20 -3.98 4.01
N GLY A 56 -0.95 -2.73 4.40
CA GLY A 56 -1.98 -1.79 4.86
C GLY A 56 -2.44 -1.95 6.31
N VAL A 57 -2.08 -3.04 6.98
CA VAL A 57 -2.41 -3.25 8.41
C VAL A 57 -1.51 -2.38 9.27
N ALA A 58 -2.11 -1.53 10.11
CA ALA A 58 -1.37 -0.73 11.08
C ALA A 58 -1.03 -1.55 12.33
N TYR A 59 0.24 -1.51 12.73
CA TYR A 59 0.75 -2.07 13.99
C TYR A 59 1.43 -0.97 14.79
N GLY A 60 1.30 -1.00 16.12
CA GLY A 60 1.88 -0.01 17.02
C GLY A 60 1.07 1.28 17.14
N VAL A 61 1.28 1.99 18.25
CA VAL A 61 0.62 3.28 18.56
C VAL A 61 1.13 4.39 17.65
N GLU A 62 2.39 4.28 17.21
CA GLU A 62 3.07 5.22 16.31
C GLU A 62 2.45 5.31 14.90
N ASN A 63 1.67 4.30 14.50
CA ASN A 63 1.00 4.24 13.20
C ASN A 63 -0.49 4.64 13.28
N LEU A 64 -0.98 5.02 14.46
CA LEU A 64 -2.31 5.58 14.64
C LEU A 64 -2.31 7.08 14.30
N VAL A 65 -3.43 7.58 13.79
CA VAL A 65 -3.61 9.00 13.45
C VAL A 65 -4.49 9.66 14.53
N PRO A 66 -3.97 10.60 15.33
CA PRO A 66 -4.77 11.33 16.32
C PRO A 66 -5.87 12.17 15.65
N GLY A 67 -7.00 12.36 16.35
CA GLY A 67 -8.09 13.24 15.88
C GLY A 67 -8.95 12.67 14.74
N VAL A 68 -8.78 11.39 14.40
CA VAL A 68 -9.70 10.67 13.52
C VAL A 68 -11.04 10.46 14.24
N ALA A 69 -12.16 10.74 13.57
CA ALA A 69 -13.50 10.67 14.14
C ALA A 69 -13.86 9.26 14.64
N LEU A 70 -14.42 9.20 15.86
CA LEU A 70 -14.83 7.96 16.56
C LEU A 70 -16.02 7.25 15.91
N ASP A 71 -16.92 8.03 15.31
CA ASP A 71 -18.03 7.58 14.47
C ASP A 71 -17.78 8.02 13.02
N PRO A 72 -16.94 7.29 12.26
CA PRO A 72 -16.52 7.71 10.92
C PRO A 72 -17.61 7.49 9.86
N TRP A 73 -18.86 7.22 10.25
CA TRP A 73 -19.90 6.83 9.31
C TRP A 73 -20.56 8.06 8.71
N GLY A 74 -20.36 8.21 7.41
CA GLY A 74 -21.09 9.17 6.62
C GLY A 74 -21.73 8.58 5.39
N VAL A 75 -22.41 9.44 4.65
CA VAL A 75 -23.02 9.10 3.36
C VAL A 75 -23.03 10.31 2.45
N ASN A 76 -22.91 10.07 1.14
CA ASN A 76 -23.08 11.11 0.13
C ASN A 76 -24.57 11.43 -0.04
N VAL A 77 -24.89 12.72 0.03
CA VAL A 77 -26.26 13.23 -0.01
C VAL A 77 -26.40 14.31 -1.07
N ALA A 78 -27.64 14.53 -1.49
CA ALA A 78 -28.07 15.65 -2.32
C ALA A 78 -29.31 16.27 -1.66
N LEU A 79 -29.12 16.90 -0.49
CA LEU A 79 -30.21 17.38 0.37
C LEU A 79 -31.01 18.52 -0.26
N GLU A 80 -30.44 19.20 -1.25
CA GLU A 80 -31.09 20.23 -2.05
C GLU A 80 -32.31 19.72 -2.84
N GLN A 81 -32.41 18.41 -3.08
CA GLN A 81 -33.56 17.80 -3.76
C GLN A 81 -34.85 17.82 -2.93
N TYR A 82 -34.75 17.98 -1.60
CA TYR A 82 -35.89 18.02 -0.68
C TYR A 82 -36.38 19.46 -0.55
N GLU A 83 -37.26 19.90 -1.45
CA GLU A 83 -37.65 21.32 -1.59
C GLU A 83 -38.38 21.89 -0.36
N ASP A 84 -39.12 21.05 0.38
CA ASP A 84 -39.89 21.43 1.56
C ASP A 84 -39.23 20.98 2.88
N GLU A 85 -39.64 21.60 3.99
CA GLU A 85 -39.10 21.31 5.32
C GLU A 85 -39.44 19.89 5.79
N ASP A 86 -40.66 19.41 5.55
CA ASP A 86 -41.11 18.10 6.01
C ASP A 86 -40.32 16.97 5.33
N SER A 87 -40.08 17.06 4.01
CA SER A 87 -39.31 16.05 3.29
C SER A 87 -37.82 16.06 3.65
N LEU A 88 -37.23 17.25 3.88
CA LEU A 88 -35.86 17.36 4.37
C LEU A 88 -35.74 16.77 5.77
N ASP A 89 -36.63 17.16 6.69
CA ASP A 89 -36.62 16.69 8.08
C ASP A 89 -36.81 15.18 8.14
N ALA A 90 -37.74 14.61 7.37
CA ALA A 90 -37.93 13.16 7.28
C ALA A 90 -36.66 12.44 6.79
N SER A 91 -35.97 12.99 5.80
CA SER A 91 -34.72 12.42 5.28
C SER A 91 -33.57 12.51 6.28
N LEU A 92 -33.43 13.65 6.97
CA LEU A 92 -32.44 13.84 8.02
C LEU A 92 -32.70 12.94 9.24
N ASP A 93 -33.97 12.74 9.61
CA ASP A 93 -34.36 11.82 10.68
C ASP A 93 -34.00 10.37 10.30
N LEU A 94 -34.22 9.96 9.05
CA LEU A 94 -33.76 8.66 8.56
C LEU A 94 -32.23 8.53 8.58
N LEU A 95 -31.47 9.58 8.24
CA LEU A 95 -30.01 9.58 8.34
C LEU A 95 -29.54 9.33 9.77
N THR A 96 -30.11 10.07 10.74
CA THR A 96 -29.74 9.90 12.15
C THR A 96 -30.17 8.53 12.69
N ALA A 97 -31.35 8.04 12.29
CA ALA A 97 -31.87 6.73 12.65
C ALA A 97 -31.07 5.58 12.02
N ALA A 98 -30.37 5.79 10.90
CA ALA A 98 -29.40 4.83 10.38
C ALA A 98 -28.07 4.83 11.14
N GLY A 99 -27.85 5.79 12.04
CA GLY A 99 -26.61 5.94 12.77
C GLY A 99 -25.53 6.74 12.04
N PHE A 100 -25.85 7.39 10.92
CA PHE A 100 -24.92 8.32 10.29
C PHE A 100 -24.68 9.54 11.19
N ARG A 101 -23.45 10.02 11.19
CA ARG A 101 -23.03 11.25 11.90
C ARG A 101 -22.44 12.29 10.95
N TRP A 102 -22.18 11.87 9.72
CA TRP A 102 -21.56 12.70 8.70
C TRP A 102 -22.37 12.67 7.42
N VAL A 103 -22.48 13.81 6.77
CA VAL A 103 -23.00 13.93 5.42
C VAL A 103 -21.95 14.58 4.54
N ARG A 104 -21.73 14.02 3.36
CA ARG A 104 -20.92 14.66 2.32
C ARG A 104 -21.87 15.30 1.31
N GLN A 105 -21.90 16.62 1.32
CA GLN A 105 -22.86 17.43 0.56
C GLN A 105 -22.09 18.30 -0.44
N ARG A 106 -22.56 18.32 -1.70
CA ARG A 106 -22.05 19.23 -2.72
C ARG A 106 -22.69 20.60 -2.56
N PHE A 107 -21.91 21.64 -2.79
CA PHE A 107 -22.35 23.03 -2.83
C PHE A 107 -21.93 23.62 -4.17
N PRO A 108 -22.72 23.36 -5.24
CA PRO A 108 -22.36 23.79 -6.58
C PRO A 108 -22.27 25.31 -6.65
N TRP A 109 -21.08 25.83 -6.91
CA TRP A 109 -20.82 27.26 -6.97
C TRP A 109 -21.69 27.94 -8.05
N SER A 110 -21.97 27.27 -9.16
CA SER A 110 -22.84 27.74 -10.24
C SER A 110 -24.29 28.01 -9.80
N GLU A 111 -24.79 27.22 -8.86
CA GLU A 111 -26.16 27.37 -8.34
C GLU A 111 -26.21 28.45 -7.26
N ILE A 112 -25.13 28.56 -6.48
CA ILE A 112 -25.03 29.49 -5.36
C ILE A 112 -24.66 30.91 -5.82
N GLU A 113 -23.79 31.07 -6.82
CA GLU A 113 -23.34 32.36 -7.36
C GLU A 113 -23.46 32.40 -8.90
N PRO A 114 -24.70 32.39 -9.44
CA PRO A 114 -24.93 32.37 -10.89
C PRO A 114 -24.42 33.63 -11.60
N ALA A 115 -24.25 34.75 -10.88
CA ALA A 115 -23.60 35.96 -11.37
C ALA A 115 -22.62 36.49 -10.31
N PRO A 116 -21.54 37.18 -10.69
CA PRO A 116 -20.50 37.61 -9.75
C PRO A 116 -21.06 38.44 -8.59
N GLY A 117 -20.90 37.96 -7.36
CA GLY A 117 -21.39 38.60 -6.13
C GLY A 117 -22.90 38.45 -5.86
N GLU A 118 -23.66 37.82 -6.76
CA GLU A 118 -25.09 37.58 -6.59
C GLU A 118 -25.34 36.17 -6.06
N TYR A 119 -25.53 36.07 -4.74
CA TYR A 119 -25.67 34.78 -4.07
C TYR A 119 -27.11 34.33 -3.84
N ARG A 120 -27.36 33.02 -4.05
CA ARG A 120 -28.62 32.32 -3.80
C ARG A 120 -28.44 31.29 -2.67
N TRP A 121 -28.44 31.78 -1.44
CA TRP A 121 -28.18 30.95 -0.25
C TRP A 121 -29.37 30.15 0.26
N GLN A 122 -30.60 30.45 -0.18
CA GLN A 122 -31.84 29.98 0.45
C GLN A 122 -31.91 28.44 0.67
N PRO A 123 -31.60 27.56 -0.30
CA PRO A 123 -31.64 26.12 -0.06
C PRO A 123 -30.67 25.69 1.07
N TRP A 124 -29.46 26.24 1.05
CA TRP A 124 -28.38 25.89 1.97
C TRP A 124 -28.55 26.49 3.36
N ASP A 125 -29.20 27.65 3.47
CA ASP A 125 -29.59 28.29 4.73
C ASP A 125 -30.58 27.47 5.54
N ARG A 126 -31.35 26.60 4.87
CA ARG A 126 -32.21 25.63 5.51
C ARG A 126 -31.46 24.34 5.85
N ILE A 127 -30.68 23.81 4.89
CA ILE A 127 -29.99 22.53 5.02
C ILE A 127 -28.92 22.54 6.11
N VAL A 128 -28.02 23.53 6.10
CA VAL A 128 -26.85 23.54 7.00
C VAL A 128 -27.26 23.56 8.48
N PRO A 129 -28.15 24.48 8.93
CA PRO A 129 -28.64 24.45 10.31
C PRO A 129 -29.45 23.20 10.65
N ALA A 130 -30.23 22.65 9.70
CA ALA A 130 -31.03 21.44 9.93
C ALA A 130 -30.16 20.20 10.18
N CYS A 131 -29.02 20.08 9.46
CA CYS A 131 -28.01 19.06 9.75
C CYS A 131 -27.39 19.29 11.14
N ALA A 132 -26.95 20.52 11.43
CA ALA A 132 -26.30 20.84 12.71
C ALA A 132 -27.22 20.60 13.91
N GLY A 133 -28.51 20.93 13.81
CA GLY A 133 -29.52 20.69 14.85
C GLY A 133 -29.74 19.22 15.18
N ARG A 134 -29.33 18.32 14.28
CA ARG A 134 -29.38 16.85 14.44
C ARG A 134 -28.02 16.24 14.77
N GLY A 135 -27.00 17.07 15.02
CA GLY A 135 -25.63 16.62 15.28
C GLY A 135 -24.94 15.99 14.06
N LEU A 136 -25.44 16.23 12.85
CA LEU A 136 -24.80 15.79 11.61
C LEU A 136 -23.69 16.78 11.22
N ARG A 137 -22.48 16.27 11.03
CA ARG A 137 -21.33 17.05 10.54
C ARG A 137 -21.29 17.02 9.02
N ILE A 138 -20.93 18.13 8.40
CA ILE A 138 -20.92 18.28 6.94
C ILE A 138 -19.48 18.29 6.42
N VAL A 139 -19.20 17.46 5.42
CA VAL A 139 -18.07 17.67 4.51
C VAL A 139 -18.59 18.46 3.31
N ALA A 140 -18.26 19.74 3.24
CA ALA A 140 -18.70 20.62 2.17
C ALA A 140 -17.80 20.46 0.94
N VAL A 141 -18.37 19.99 -0.16
CA VAL A 141 -17.68 19.88 -1.44
C VAL A 141 -17.94 21.14 -2.25
N LEU A 142 -16.93 21.99 -2.38
CA LEU A 142 -16.99 23.22 -3.16
C LEU A 142 -16.51 22.94 -4.58
N ASP A 143 -17.45 22.83 -5.53
CA ASP A 143 -17.21 22.52 -6.93
C ASP A 143 -18.17 23.28 -7.87
N GLY A 144 -18.23 22.91 -9.15
CA GLY A 144 -19.26 23.38 -10.09
C GLY A 144 -19.15 24.86 -10.44
N SER A 145 -18.25 25.25 -11.35
CA SER A 145 -18.00 26.66 -11.63
C SER A 145 -19.15 27.32 -12.41
N PRO A 146 -19.53 28.60 -12.13
CA PRO A 146 -20.54 29.33 -12.88
C PRO A 146 -20.04 29.77 -14.26
N ASP A 147 -20.98 30.02 -15.17
CA ASP A 147 -20.71 30.34 -16.58
C ASP A 147 -19.74 31.51 -16.75
N TRP A 148 -19.92 32.57 -15.94
CA TRP A 148 -19.09 33.76 -15.98
C TRP A 148 -17.63 33.51 -15.56
N ALA A 149 -17.35 32.44 -14.82
CA ALA A 149 -16.02 32.07 -14.33
C ALA A 149 -15.31 31.04 -15.21
N ARG A 150 -16.02 30.38 -16.13
CA ARG A 150 -15.46 29.37 -17.03
C ARG A 150 -14.68 29.98 -18.19
N ALA A 151 -13.84 29.15 -18.81
CA ALA A 151 -13.24 29.45 -20.10
C ALA A 151 -14.27 29.22 -21.23
N PRO A 152 -14.19 29.94 -22.36
CA PRO A 152 -15.15 29.78 -23.46
C PRO A 152 -15.30 28.34 -23.97
N GLU A 153 -14.20 27.58 -24.02
CA GLU A 153 -14.19 26.18 -24.43
C GLU A 153 -14.93 25.24 -23.46
N ASP A 154 -15.10 25.64 -22.20
CA ASP A 154 -15.83 24.89 -21.17
C ASP A 154 -17.24 25.43 -20.94
N ALA A 155 -17.78 26.26 -21.85
CA ALA A 155 -19.06 26.92 -21.64
C ALA A 155 -20.21 25.95 -21.31
N ALA A 156 -20.17 24.71 -21.81
CA ALA A 156 -21.17 23.68 -21.53
C ALA A 156 -20.82 22.72 -20.37
N ASN A 157 -19.65 22.86 -19.75
CA ASN A 157 -19.16 21.95 -18.72
C ASN A 157 -19.05 22.65 -17.35
N PRO A 158 -20.07 22.56 -16.48
CA PRO A 158 -20.03 23.15 -15.15
C PRO A 158 -18.97 22.50 -14.23
N LEU A 159 -18.49 21.31 -14.58
CA LEU A 159 -17.43 20.58 -13.86
C LEU A 159 -16.02 20.95 -14.36
N ALA A 160 -15.89 22.03 -15.15
CA ALA A 160 -14.60 22.60 -15.47
C ALA A 160 -14.11 23.56 -14.35
N PRO A 161 -12.80 23.65 -14.10
CA PRO A 161 -12.27 24.62 -13.15
C PRO A 161 -12.49 26.06 -13.66
N PRO A 162 -12.52 27.08 -12.77
CA PRO A 162 -12.56 28.46 -13.22
C PRO A 162 -11.28 28.86 -13.94
N ARG A 163 -11.39 29.78 -14.90
CA ARG A 163 -10.23 30.36 -15.60
C ARG A 163 -9.26 31.08 -14.65
N ASN A 164 -9.80 31.60 -13.53
CA ASN A 164 -9.04 32.26 -12.48
C ASN A 164 -9.36 31.61 -11.13
N PRO A 165 -8.37 30.95 -10.48
CA PRO A 165 -8.52 30.40 -9.12
C PRO A 165 -9.04 31.39 -8.08
N GLY A 166 -8.76 32.70 -8.25
CA GLY A 166 -9.24 33.75 -7.34
C GLY A 166 -10.76 33.90 -7.30
N HIS A 167 -11.48 33.49 -8.35
CA HIS A 167 -12.94 33.54 -8.35
C HIS A 167 -13.52 32.48 -7.40
N LEU A 168 -13.06 31.21 -7.49
CA LEU A 168 -13.46 30.19 -6.52
C LEU A 168 -13.02 30.58 -5.11
N ALA A 169 -11.83 31.18 -4.96
CA ALA A 169 -11.36 31.62 -3.65
C ALA A 169 -12.28 32.68 -3.01
N SER A 170 -12.82 33.60 -3.80
CA SER A 170 -13.78 34.61 -3.33
C SER A 170 -15.09 33.97 -2.89
N PHE A 171 -15.61 33.02 -3.67
CA PHE A 171 -16.76 32.21 -3.31
C PHE A 171 -16.52 31.41 -2.02
N ALA A 172 -15.38 30.72 -1.93
CA ALA A 172 -15.00 29.93 -0.76
C ALA A 172 -14.91 30.79 0.50
N ARG A 173 -14.43 32.04 0.39
CA ARG A 173 -14.48 33.01 1.50
C ARG A 173 -15.91 33.32 1.92
N ALA A 174 -16.78 33.62 0.96
CA ALA A 174 -18.18 33.97 1.24
C ALA A 174 -18.90 32.79 1.90
N PHE A 175 -18.67 31.58 1.39
CA PHE A 175 -19.18 30.33 1.94
C PHE A 175 -18.70 30.10 3.38
N ALA A 176 -17.39 30.12 3.63
CA ALA A 176 -16.82 29.91 4.95
C ALA A 176 -17.23 31.01 5.95
N SER A 177 -17.31 32.27 5.51
CA SER A 177 -17.81 33.37 6.35
C SER A 177 -19.25 33.15 6.80
N ARG A 178 -20.06 32.46 5.97
CA ARG A 178 -21.47 32.22 6.22
C ARG A 178 -21.72 30.97 7.06
N TYR A 179 -21.00 29.89 6.77
CA TYR A 179 -21.28 28.56 7.33
C TYR A 179 -20.19 28.01 8.26
N GLY A 180 -19.07 28.70 8.45
CA GLY A 180 -17.92 28.22 9.24
C GLY A 180 -18.23 27.96 10.72
N GLN A 181 -19.35 28.45 11.26
CA GLN A 181 -19.80 28.08 12.60
C GLN A 181 -20.40 26.66 12.68
N TRP A 182 -20.78 26.07 11.55
CA TRP A 182 -21.41 24.74 11.44
C TRP A 182 -20.57 23.75 10.62
N ILE A 183 -19.66 24.24 9.79
CA ILE A 183 -18.89 23.42 8.85
C ILE A 183 -17.39 23.63 9.11
N ASP A 184 -16.72 22.57 9.56
CA ASP A 184 -15.27 22.57 9.77
C ASP A 184 -14.48 22.02 8.57
N TYR A 185 -15.12 21.31 7.63
CA TYR A 185 -14.43 20.50 6.61
C TYR A 185 -14.80 20.94 5.19
N TYR A 186 -13.78 21.40 4.47
CA TYR A 186 -13.93 21.94 3.12
C TYR A 186 -13.15 21.07 2.14
N GLN A 187 -13.88 20.29 1.34
CA GLN A 187 -13.33 19.58 0.19
C GLN A 187 -13.31 20.52 -1.02
N ILE A 188 -12.11 20.81 -1.54
CA ILE A 188 -11.98 21.67 -2.71
C ILE A 188 -11.97 20.81 -3.97
N TRP A 189 -13.03 20.95 -4.76
CA TRP A 189 -13.32 20.19 -5.98
C TRP A 189 -13.67 18.72 -5.75
N ASP A 190 -14.17 18.06 -6.81
CA ASP A 190 -14.38 16.61 -6.83
C ASP A 190 -13.87 16.01 -8.14
N GLU A 191 -13.15 14.88 -8.03
CA GLU A 191 -12.65 14.10 -9.17
C GLU A 191 -11.84 14.86 -10.24
N PRO A 192 -10.97 15.85 -9.91
CA PRO A 192 -10.21 16.61 -10.93
C PRO A 192 -9.26 15.75 -11.76
N ASN A 193 -9.10 14.48 -11.41
CA ASN A 193 -8.24 13.52 -12.05
C ASN A 193 -8.93 12.72 -13.18
N ILE A 194 -10.21 12.97 -13.46
CA ILE A 194 -10.92 12.32 -14.59
C ILE A 194 -11.80 13.32 -15.36
N TYR A 195 -12.12 12.97 -16.61
CA TYR A 195 -13.08 13.68 -17.43
C TYR A 195 -14.52 13.33 -17.03
N PRO A 196 -15.47 14.29 -17.03
CA PRO A 196 -15.36 15.71 -17.45
C PRO A 196 -14.95 16.69 -16.34
N HIS A 197 -14.48 16.20 -15.20
CA HIS A 197 -14.31 16.97 -13.95
C HIS A 197 -13.09 17.91 -13.92
N TRP A 198 -12.44 18.12 -15.06
CA TRP A 198 -11.39 19.13 -15.23
C TRP A 198 -11.51 19.93 -16.54
N GLY A 199 -12.70 19.97 -17.13
CA GLY A 199 -12.97 20.65 -18.41
C GLY A 199 -12.52 19.86 -19.64
N GLU A 200 -12.54 20.51 -20.79
CA GLU A 200 -12.23 19.90 -22.10
C GLU A 200 -10.71 19.77 -22.37
N ARG A 201 -9.93 19.41 -21.35
CA ARG A 201 -8.47 19.42 -21.36
C ARG A 201 -7.87 18.26 -20.57
N ASP A 202 -6.55 18.10 -20.68
CA ASP A 202 -5.81 17.16 -19.84
C ASP A 202 -5.89 17.57 -18.37
N VAL A 203 -5.86 16.58 -17.49
CA VAL A 203 -5.87 16.78 -16.04
C VAL A 203 -4.59 17.51 -15.60
N ASP A 204 -4.72 18.51 -14.72
CA ASP A 204 -3.61 19.35 -14.28
C ASP A 204 -3.51 19.36 -12.73
N PRO A 205 -2.76 18.42 -12.12
CA PRO A 205 -2.55 18.40 -10.68
C PRO A 205 -1.95 19.71 -10.13
N VAL A 206 -1.09 20.39 -10.88
CA VAL A 206 -0.48 21.66 -10.47
C VAL A 206 -1.50 22.80 -10.54
N GLY A 207 -2.35 22.82 -11.57
CA GLY A 207 -3.52 23.68 -11.68
C GLY A 207 -4.50 23.50 -10.52
N TYR A 208 -4.78 22.24 -10.17
CA TYR A 208 -5.59 21.91 -9.02
C TYR A 208 -4.98 22.45 -7.71
N LEU A 209 -3.67 22.30 -7.49
CA LEU A 209 -3.03 22.88 -6.29
C LEU A 209 -3.06 24.41 -6.25
N ARG A 210 -3.04 25.10 -7.41
CA ARG A 210 -3.25 26.55 -7.47
C ARG A 210 -4.67 26.92 -7.01
N LEU A 211 -5.67 26.15 -7.44
CA LEU A 211 -7.07 26.30 -7.00
C LEU A 211 -7.22 26.07 -5.50
N LEU A 212 -6.70 24.94 -5.00
CA LEU A 212 -6.71 24.58 -3.57
C LEU A 212 -6.00 25.64 -2.71
N ARG A 213 -4.82 26.12 -3.12
CA ARG A 213 -4.07 27.15 -2.38
C ARG A 213 -4.86 28.46 -2.27
N ALA A 214 -5.49 28.88 -3.37
CA ALA A 214 -6.28 30.11 -3.38
C ALA A 214 -7.49 30.00 -2.44
N ALA A 215 -8.26 28.91 -2.54
CA ALA A 215 -9.41 28.65 -1.67
C ALA A 215 -8.98 28.54 -0.19
N ARG A 216 -7.96 27.74 0.12
CA ARG A 216 -7.43 27.58 1.48
C ARG A 216 -7.06 28.90 2.13
N THR A 217 -6.37 29.77 1.39
CA THR A 217 -5.93 31.07 1.92
C THR A 217 -7.15 31.88 2.36
N GLN A 218 -8.14 32.00 1.48
CA GLN A 218 -9.34 32.78 1.75
C GLN A 218 -10.25 32.16 2.82
N ILE A 219 -10.37 30.83 2.87
CA ILE A 219 -11.12 30.14 3.92
C ILE A 219 -10.47 30.40 5.28
N ARG A 220 -9.15 30.20 5.42
CA ARG A 220 -8.46 30.35 6.71
C ARG A 220 -8.42 31.78 7.23
N ASP A 221 -8.57 32.77 6.36
CA ASP A 221 -8.66 34.18 6.76
C ASP A 221 -9.95 34.46 7.56
N VAL A 222 -11.02 33.68 7.36
CA VAL A 222 -12.33 33.87 8.01
C VAL A 222 -12.71 32.71 8.94
N ASP A 223 -12.13 31.53 8.71
CA ASP A 223 -12.29 30.32 9.51
C ASP A 223 -10.91 29.66 9.74
N PRO A 224 -10.17 30.10 10.77
CA PRO A 224 -8.84 29.56 11.08
C PRO A 224 -8.86 28.09 11.51
N GLY A 225 -10.02 27.57 11.95
CA GLY A 225 -10.20 26.17 12.37
C GLY A 225 -10.48 25.21 11.21
N ALA A 226 -10.72 25.74 10.00
CA ALA A 226 -11.04 24.97 8.81
C ALA A 226 -10.01 23.87 8.51
N THR A 227 -10.52 22.65 8.35
CA THR A 227 -9.80 21.49 7.82
C THR A 227 -9.97 21.42 6.31
N LEU A 228 -8.86 21.46 5.57
CA LEU A 228 -8.87 21.35 4.12
C LEU A 228 -8.72 19.90 3.71
N VAL A 229 -9.71 19.44 2.94
CA VAL A 229 -9.76 18.10 2.36
C VAL A 229 -9.37 18.20 0.89
N LEU A 230 -8.41 17.37 0.47
CA LEU A 230 -8.07 17.22 -0.95
C LEU A 230 -9.33 16.81 -1.74
N ALA A 231 -9.37 17.06 -3.05
CA ALA A 231 -10.47 16.60 -3.88
C ALA A 231 -10.66 15.08 -3.74
N GLY A 232 -11.91 14.63 -3.80
CA GLY A 232 -12.23 13.21 -3.82
C GLY A 232 -11.73 12.58 -5.12
N LEU A 233 -10.53 11.98 -5.07
CA LEU A 233 -9.91 11.45 -6.27
C LEU A 233 -10.62 10.18 -6.74
N ALA A 234 -11.02 10.16 -8.01
CA ALA A 234 -11.70 9.02 -8.63
C ALA A 234 -10.70 7.89 -8.92
N PRO A 235 -11.05 6.64 -8.63
CA PRO A 235 -10.20 5.50 -8.98
C PRO A 235 -10.17 5.27 -10.50
N THR A 236 -8.98 5.27 -11.09
CA THR A 236 -8.74 4.86 -12.48
C THR A 236 -7.34 4.26 -12.62
N THR A 237 -7.16 3.40 -13.61
CA THR A 237 -5.85 2.82 -13.98
C THR A 237 -5.18 3.59 -15.12
N GLU A 238 -5.87 4.59 -15.67
CA GLU A 238 -5.35 5.45 -16.73
C GLU A 238 -4.15 6.28 -16.24
N ARG A 239 -3.21 6.56 -17.14
CA ARG A 239 -1.89 7.11 -16.78
C ARG A 239 -1.62 8.50 -17.38
N GLY A 240 -2.59 9.13 -18.02
CA GLY A 240 -2.43 10.46 -18.61
C GLY A 240 -3.53 10.85 -19.61
N GLY A 241 -3.42 12.07 -20.12
CA GLY A 241 -4.46 12.70 -20.94
C GLY A 241 -5.56 13.30 -20.06
N ARG A 242 -6.82 13.07 -20.44
CA ARG A 242 -7.99 13.55 -19.70
C ARG A 242 -8.33 12.74 -18.45
N ASN A 243 -7.61 11.65 -18.19
CA ASN A 243 -7.75 10.83 -16.99
C ASN A 243 -6.37 10.46 -16.44
N LEU A 244 -6.23 10.52 -15.12
CA LEU A 244 -5.01 10.15 -14.42
C LEU A 244 -5.38 9.41 -13.15
N SER A 245 -4.74 8.27 -12.91
CA SER A 245 -4.88 7.52 -11.67
C SER A 245 -4.72 8.44 -10.48
N GLU A 246 -5.60 8.30 -9.52
CA GLU A 246 -5.56 8.96 -8.22
C GLU A 246 -4.19 8.86 -7.54
N LEU A 247 -3.48 7.73 -7.69
CA LEU A 247 -2.14 7.56 -7.13
C LEU A 247 -1.13 8.47 -7.83
N LEU A 248 -1.17 8.52 -9.16
CA LEU A 248 -0.28 9.38 -9.95
C LEU A 248 -0.63 10.86 -9.76
N PHE A 249 -1.92 11.19 -9.63
CA PHE A 249 -2.39 12.54 -9.35
C PHE A 249 -1.91 13.00 -7.96
N LEU A 250 -2.02 12.15 -6.94
CA LEU A 250 -1.52 12.43 -5.59
C LEU A 250 0.01 12.58 -5.58
N GLN A 251 0.73 11.70 -6.29
CA GLN A 251 2.19 11.81 -6.45
C GLN A 251 2.59 13.15 -7.08
N ALA A 252 1.92 13.55 -8.16
CA ALA A 252 2.15 14.83 -8.82
C ALA A 252 1.84 16.01 -7.89
N CYS A 253 0.80 15.91 -7.05
CA CYS A 253 0.51 16.93 -6.04
C CYS A 253 1.65 17.05 -5.02
N TYR A 254 2.20 15.94 -4.53
CA TYR A 254 3.34 15.97 -3.62
C TYR A 254 4.61 16.50 -4.31
N ASP A 255 4.89 16.09 -5.54
CA ASP A 255 6.05 16.55 -6.31
C ASP A 255 6.01 18.05 -6.57
N ALA A 256 4.81 18.62 -6.70
CA ALA A 256 4.58 20.06 -6.83
C ALA A 256 4.59 20.82 -5.48
N GLY A 257 4.92 20.16 -4.37
CA GLY A 257 4.97 20.78 -3.04
C GLY A 257 3.59 21.03 -2.40
N GLY A 258 2.58 20.24 -2.76
CA GLY A 258 1.22 20.36 -2.25
C GLY A 258 1.02 19.91 -0.79
N GLN A 259 2.01 19.29 -0.17
CA GLN A 259 1.94 18.68 1.16
C GLN A 259 1.30 19.59 2.24
N GLY A 260 1.64 20.88 2.28
CA GLY A 260 1.11 21.81 3.28
C GLY A 260 -0.27 22.40 2.99
N LEU A 261 -0.93 21.99 1.90
CA LEU A 261 -2.19 22.58 1.43
C LEU A 261 -3.44 21.82 1.86
N PHE A 262 -3.30 20.62 2.41
CA PHE A 262 -4.42 19.80 2.86
C PHE A 262 -4.05 19.06 4.15
N GLU A 263 -5.07 18.83 4.98
CA GLU A 263 -5.00 18.03 6.21
C GLU A 263 -5.45 16.59 5.95
N VAL A 264 -6.27 16.36 4.92
CA VAL A 264 -6.88 15.07 4.62
C VAL A 264 -6.73 14.73 3.14
N VAL A 265 -6.34 13.50 2.82
CA VAL A 265 -6.44 12.95 1.46
C VAL A 265 -7.78 12.25 1.29
N ALA A 266 -8.59 12.69 0.34
CA ALA A 266 -9.85 12.06 0.00
C ALA A 266 -9.71 11.11 -1.21
N THR A 267 -10.33 9.94 -1.11
CA THR A 267 -10.31 8.91 -2.16
C THR A 267 -11.66 8.19 -2.20
N LYS A 268 -11.94 7.51 -3.31
CA LYS A 268 -13.20 6.78 -3.51
C LYS A 268 -12.96 5.27 -3.66
N PRO A 269 -12.68 4.53 -2.58
CA PRO A 269 -12.34 3.11 -2.66
C PRO A 269 -13.59 2.25 -2.90
N TYR A 270 -14.04 2.18 -4.15
CA TYR A 270 -15.08 1.25 -4.55
C TYR A 270 -14.57 -0.19 -4.57
N GLY A 271 -15.49 -1.12 -4.33
CA GLY A 271 -15.20 -2.55 -4.32
C GLY A 271 -14.96 -3.19 -5.69
N PHE A 272 -15.55 -2.60 -6.72
CA PHE A 272 -15.52 -3.08 -8.10
C PHE A 272 -15.92 -4.57 -8.20
N TRP A 273 -15.12 -5.40 -8.87
CA TRP A 273 -15.40 -6.83 -9.10
C TRP A 273 -14.81 -7.77 -8.03
N SER A 274 -14.24 -7.23 -6.96
CA SER A 274 -13.50 -7.98 -5.94
C SER A 274 -14.19 -7.94 -4.58
N GLY A 275 -13.84 -8.84 -3.66
CA GLY A 275 -14.31 -8.76 -2.28
C GLY A 275 -13.45 -7.82 -1.42
N PRO A 276 -13.96 -7.34 -0.27
CA PRO A 276 -13.20 -6.50 0.65
C PRO A 276 -11.93 -7.15 1.18
N GLU A 277 -11.75 -8.48 1.13
CA GLU A 277 -10.50 -9.16 1.54
C GLU A 277 -9.49 -9.37 0.41
N ASP A 278 -9.77 -8.92 -0.82
CA ASP A 278 -8.77 -8.92 -1.87
C ASP A 278 -7.59 -8.03 -1.45
N ARG A 279 -6.45 -8.63 -1.13
CA ARG A 279 -5.24 -7.95 -0.65
C ARG A 279 -4.31 -7.48 -1.76
N VAL A 280 -4.72 -7.60 -3.03
CA VAL A 280 -3.97 -7.00 -4.14
C VAL A 280 -3.96 -5.48 -3.98
N VAL A 281 -2.76 -4.92 -3.88
CA VAL A 281 -2.52 -3.48 -3.87
C VAL A 281 -1.59 -3.18 -5.05
N ASP A 282 -2.20 -2.95 -6.21
CA ASP A 282 -1.51 -2.75 -7.48
C ASP A 282 -2.07 -1.53 -8.23
N PRO A 283 -1.24 -0.60 -8.74
CA PRO A 283 -1.69 0.57 -9.49
C PRO A 283 -2.51 0.25 -10.76
N GLY A 284 -2.43 -0.97 -11.30
CA GLY A 284 -3.22 -1.45 -12.43
C GLY A 284 -4.52 -2.19 -12.05
N VAL A 285 -4.83 -2.34 -10.76
CA VAL A 285 -6.03 -3.05 -10.29
C VAL A 285 -6.97 -2.11 -9.55
N LEU A 286 -8.25 -2.14 -9.92
CA LEU A 286 -9.34 -1.44 -9.23
C LEU A 286 -9.98 -2.38 -8.20
N ASN A 287 -9.81 -2.06 -6.93
CA ASN A 287 -10.41 -2.78 -5.80
C ASN A 287 -10.42 -1.92 -4.53
N PHE A 288 -11.06 -2.43 -3.48
CA PHE A 288 -11.15 -1.75 -2.19
C PHE A 288 -9.78 -1.51 -1.54
N SER A 289 -8.86 -2.48 -1.64
CA SER A 289 -7.51 -2.40 -1.06
C SER A 289 -6.61 -1.34 -1.70
N ARG A 290 -6.95 -0.84 -2.88
CA ARG A 290 -6.15 0.16 -3.60
C ARG A 290 -5.88 1.42 -2.78
N VAL A 291 -6.77 1.78 -1.86
CA VAL A 291 -6.57 2.88 -0.90
C VAL A 291 -5.26 2.77 -0.11
N ILE A 292 -4.77 1.55 0.13
CA ILE A 292 -3.50 1.30 0.81
C ILE A 292 -2.33 1.90 0.02
N ALA A 293 -2.37 1.90 -1.32
CA ALA A 293 -1.31 2.50 -2.14
C ALA A 293 -1.22 4.03 -1.93
N LEU A 294 -2.35 4.71 -1.75
CA LEU A 294 -2.38 6.15 -1.45
C LEU A 294 -1.82 6.40 -0.04
N ARG A 295 -2.20 5.57 0.94
CA ARG A 295 -1.64 5.63 2.29
C ARG A 295 -0.12 5.42 2.29
N GLU A 296 0.38 4.42 1.58
CA GLU A 296 1.81 4.15 1.43
C GLU A 296 2.54 5.34 0.81
N GLU A 297 1.95 6.00 -0.17
CA GLU A 297 2.48 7.23 -0.76
C GLU A 297 2.53 8.38 0.25
N MET A 298 1.48 8.61 1.05
CA MET A 298 1.49 9.62 2.12
C MET A 298 2.60 9.34 3.14
N VAL A 299 2.74 8.10 3.59
CA VAL A 299 3.81 7.70 4.53
C VAL A 299 5.19 7.95 3.92
N ARG A 300 5.40 7.59 2.65
CA ARG A 300 6.64 7.83 1.93
C ARG A 300 7.00 9.31 1.84
N ARG A 301 6.00 10.19 1.81
CA ARG A 301 6.14 11.66 1.74
C ARG A 301 6.21 12.33 3.12
N GLY A 302 6.17 11.57 4.21
CA GLY A 302 6.23 12.10 5.57
C GLY A 302 4.88 12.57 6.14
N ASP A 303 3.76 12.28 5.46
CA ASP A 303 2.39 12.63 5.87
C ASP A 303 1.68 11.48 6.61
N ALA A 304 2.44 10.63 7.31
CA ALA A 304 1.88 9.52 8.09
C ALA A 304 0.90 9.99 9.18
N GLY A 305 1.08 11.20 9.72
CA GLY A 305 0.19 11.79 10.73
C GLY A 305 -1.12 12.37 10.18
N LYS A 306 -1.39 12.29 8.87
CA LYS A 306 -2.64 12.75 8.26
C LYS A 306 -3.56 11.58 7.90
N PRO A 307 -4.89 11.71 8.06
CA PRO A 307 -5.81 10.66 7.69
C PRO A 307 -6.07 10.60 6.19
N VAL A 308 -6.50 9.41 5.74
CA VAL A 308 -7.18 9.21 4.47
C VAL A 308 -8.67 9.15 4.75
N TRP A 309 -9.52 9.75 3.92
CA TRP A 309 -10.96 9.61 3.98
C TRP A 309 -11.49 8.89 2.73
N ALA A 310 -12.33 7.87 2.94
CA ALA A 310 -13.11 7.24 1.89
C ALA A 310 -14.37 8.06 1.65
N VAL A 311 -14.28 9.07 0.78
CA VAL A 311 -15.38 10.03 0.56
C VAL A 311 -16.49 9.48 -0.34
N ALA A 312 -16.27 8.34 -1.00
CA ALA A 312 -17.31 7.49 -1.56
C ALA A 312 -16.82 6.04 -1.59
N TRP A 313 -17.61 5.09 -1.12
CA TRP A 313 -17.26 3.68 -1.14
C TRP A 313 -18.51 2.79 -1.19
N GLY A 314 -18.32 1.53 -1.55
CA GLY A 314 -19.37 0.52 -1.57
C GLY A 314 -19.26 -0.45 -2.74
N TRP A 315 -20.14 -1.44 -2.74
CA TRP A 315 -20.38 -2.34 -3.87
C TRP A 315 -21.70 -1.99 -4.55
N ASN A 316 -21.76 -2.08 -5.87
CA ASN A 316 -22.96 -1.76 -6.63
C ASN A 316 -23.79 -3.04 -6.85
N ALA A 317 -25.11 -2.96 -6.64
CA ALA A 317 -26.05 -4.04 -6.95
C ALA A 317 -27.28 -3.50 -7.68
N LEU A 318 -27.36 -3.80 -8.97
CA LEU A 318 -28.49 -3.48 -9.82
C LEU A 318 -29.52 -4.62 -9.80
N PRO A 319 -30.81 -4.33 -10.06
CA PRO A 319 -31.83 -5.35 -10.24
C PRO A 319 -31.43 -6.40 -11.29
N GLU A 320 -31.91 -7.65 -11.13
CA GLU A 320 -31.62 -8.73 -12.08
C GLU A 320 -32.13 -8.43 -13.50
N ASP A 321 -33.20 -7.63 -13.61
CA ASP A 321 -33.84 -7.21 -14.86
C ASP A 321 -33.36 -5.83 -15.36
N TRP A 322 -32.24 -5.31 -14.84
CA TRP A 322 -31.71 -4.00 -15.19
C TRP A 322 -31.55 -3.79 -16.70
N GLN A 323 -32.19 -2.73 -17.23
CA GLN A 323 -32.13 -2.31 -18.64
C GLN A 323 -31.39 -0.99 -18.84
N GLY A 324 -30.84 -0.40 -17.77
CA GLY A 324 -30.13 0.87 -17.82
C GLY A 324 -28.68 0.74 -18.26
N GLN A 325 -27.90 1.77 -18.00
CA GLN A 325 -26.49 1.81 -18.35
C GLN A 325 -25.68 0.80 -17.50
N PRO A 326 -24.61 0.19 -18.04
CA PRO A 326 -23.78 -0.73 -17.26
C PRO A 326 -23.06 0.00 -16.14
N SER A 327 -22.96 -0.64 -14.96
CA SER A 327 -22.24 -0.07 -13.82
C SER A 327 -20.72 -0.10 -14.03
N PRO A 328 -20.03 1.05 -13.88
CA PRO A 328 -18.56 1.10 -13.86
C PRO A 328 -17.96 0.57 -12.54
N TRP A 329 -18.78 0.39 -11.50
CA TRP A 329 -18.36 -0.05 -10.16
C TRP A 329 -18.54 -1.55 -9.92
N GLY A 330 -18.75 -2.33 -10.98
CA GLY A 330 -19.17 -3.73 -10.87
C GLY A 330 -20.69 -3.86 -10.65
N ASN A 331 -21.18 -5.10 -10.60
CA ASN A 331 -22.59 -5.37 -10.36
C ASN A 331 -22.73 -6.72 -9.62
N ASP A 332 -23.12 -6.66 -8.35
CA ASP A 332 -23.37 -7.81 -7.49
C ASP A 332 -24.86 -8.12 -7.37
N ALA A 333 -25.17 -9.34 -6.90
CA ALA A 333 -26.48 -9.61 -6.31
C ALA A 333 -26.61 -8.86 -4.97
N ALA A 334 -27.81 -8.40 -4.62
CA ALA A 334 -28.06 -7.60 -3.41
C ALA A 334 -27.52 -8.24 -2.11
N TRP A 335 -27.68 -9.56 -1.92
CA TRP A 335 -27.15 -10.25 -0.74
C TRP A 335 -25.62 -10.19 -0.65
N LYS A 336 -24.94 -10.20 -1.80
CA LYS A 336 -23.47 -10.14 -1.88
C LYS A 336 -22.97 -8.71 -1.65
N GLN A 337 -23.71 -7.70 -2.13
CA GLN A 337 -23.46 -6.31 -1.76
C GLN A 337 -23.51 -6.14 -0.24
N HIS A 338 -24.58 -6.59 0.42
CA HIS A 338 -24.71 -6.48 1.87
C HIS A 338 -23.53 -7.13 2.60
N ASP A 339 -23.19 -8.38 2.27
CA ASP A 339 -22.06 -9.09 2.87
C ASP A 339 -20.72 -8.35 2.66
N ARG A 340 -20.48 -7.83 1.46
CA ARG A 340 -19.24 -7.12 1.14
C ARG A 340 -19.15 -5.76 1.86
N ASP A 341 -20.23 -5.00 1.92
CA ASP A 341 -20.25 -3.72 2.63
C ASP A 341 -20.02 -3.91 4.14
N GLU A 342 -20.67 -4.90 4.76
CA GLU A 342 -20.49 -5.24 6.18
C GLU A 342 -19.05 -5.67 6.48
N ARG A 343 -18.46 -6.53 5.66
CA ARG A 343 -17.07 -6.99 5.83
C ARG A 343 -16.05 -5.91 5.51
N ALA A 344 -16.34 -4.99 4.59
CA ALA A 344 -15.51 -3.82 4.31
C ALA A 344 -15.41 -2.88 5.53
N ILE A 345 -16.54 -2.61 6.18
CA ILE A 345 -16.60 -1.85 7.44
C ILE A 345 -15.76 -2.53 8.53
N ALA A 346 -15.95 -3.83 8.71
CA ALA A 346 -15.18 -4.58 9.70
C ALA A 346 -13.67 -4.52 9.42
N ARG A 347 -13.26 -4.74 8.16
CA ARG A 347 -11.86 -4.68 7.77
C ARG A 347 -11.24 -3.30 7.97
N ALA A 348 -11.93 -2.24 7.55
CA ALA A 348 -11.44 -0.87 7.72
C ALA A 348 -11.22 -0.53 9.20
N ARG A 349 -12.20 -0.86 10.06
CA ARG A 349 -12.10 -0.71 11.52
C ARG A 349 -10.91 -1.48 12.10
N GLN A 350 -10.70 -2.73 11.68
CA GLN A 350 -9.68 -3.64 12.24
C GLN A 350 -8.25 -3.40 11.74
N GLU A 351 -8.10 -2.97 10.48
CA GLU A 351 -6.81 -2.90 9.82
C GLU A 351 -6.33 -1.46 9.57
N TRP A 352 -7.24 -0.49 9.41
CA TRP A 352 -6.94 0.83 8.86
C TRP A 352 -7.33 1.98 9.81
N PRO A 353 -6.69 2.10 10.99
CA PRO A 353 -6.92 3.24 11.90
C PRO A 353 -6.47 4.60 11.34
N TRP A 354 -5.81 4.59 10.18
CA TRP A 354 -5.46 5.77 9.40
C TRP A 354 -6.55 6.18 8.40
N LEU A 355 -7.53 5.30 8.14
CA LEU A 355 -8.73 5.61 7.38
C LEU A 355 -9.73 6.23 8.36
N GLY A 356 -9.99 7.53 8.17
CA GLY A 356 -10.93 8.27 8.99
C GLY A 356 -12.35 8.09 8.51
N LEU A 357 -12.93 9.16 7.95
CA LEU A 357 -14.31 9.15 7.48
C LEU A 357 -14.52 8.13 6.34
N MET A 358 -15.62 7.40 6.40
CA MET A 358 -16.13 6.50 5.37
C MET A 358 -17.54 6.92 4.96
N CYS A 359 -17.65 7.69 3.88
CA CYS A 359 -18.92 8.12 3.29
C CYS A 359 -19.43 7.07 2.30
N TYR A 360 -20.50 6.36 2.66
CA TYR A 360 -21.15 5.43 1.74
C TYR A 360 -21.61 6.18 0.47
N ALA A 361 -21.56 5.50 -0.68
CA ALA A 361 -21.55 6.16 -1.99
C ALA A 361 -22.82 6.95 -2.34
N ALA A 362 -24.00 6.56 -1.84
CA ALA A 362 -25.23 7.28 -2.15
C ALA A 362 -26.34 7.06 -1.13
N TRP A 363 -26.93 8.16 -0.64
CA TRP A 363 -28.19 8.17 0.10
C TRP A 363 -29.39 7.99 -0.85
N GLN A 364 -29.75 9.07 -1.56
CA GLN A 364 -30.74 9.12 -2.64
C GLN A 364 -30.15 9.94 -3.80
N PRO A 365 -29.67 9.29 -4.87
CA PRO A 365 -29.10 9.99 -6.01
C PRO A 365 -30.12 10.87 -6.74
N VAL A 366 -29.69 12.08 -7.14
CA VAL A 366 -30.39 12.88 -8.15
C VAL A 366 -29.90 12.42 -9.52
N ALA A 367 -30.45 11.31 -10.01
CA ALA A 367 -30.01 10.68 -11.25
C ALA A 367 -31.19 10.06 -12.03
N PRO A 368 -31.09 9.95 -13.38
CA PRO A 368 -32.06 9.22 -14.19
C PRO A 368 -32.28 7.78 -13.71
N PRO A 369 -33.47 7.18 -13.91
CA PRO A 369 -33.75 5.80 -13.46
C PRO A 369 -32.85 4.73 -14.08
N ASP A 370 -32.25 5.01 -15.24
CA ASP A 370 -31.33 4.12 -15.96
C ASP A 370 -29.86 4.32 -15.57
N ASP A 371 -29.57 5.19 -14.60
CA ASP A 371 -28.22 5.43 -14.10
C ASP A 371 -27.77 4.35 -13.10
N PRO A 372 -26.60 3.71 -13.28
CA PRO A 372 -26.14 2.65 -12.41
C PRO A 372 -25.86 3.10 -10.98
N VAL A 373 -25.78 4.40 -10.68
CA VAL A 373 -25.66 4.91 -9.29
C VAL A 373 -26.80 4.44 -8.39
N TRP A 374 -27.98 4.13 -8.96
CA TRP A 374 -29.08 3.52 -8.22
C TRP A 374 -28.70 2.17 -7.60
N GLY A 375 -27.71 1.46 -8.16
CA GLY A 375 -27.17 0.24 -7.53
C GLY A 375 -26.42 0.49 -6.22
N LEU A 376 -26.05 1.74 -5.91
CA LEU A 376 -25.38 2.16 -4.69
C LEU A 376 -26.31 2.89 -3.70
N ALA A 377 -27.56 3.19 -4.06
CA ALA A 377 -28.45 4.02 -3.25
C ALA A 377 -28.95 3.30 -1.98
N LEU A 378 -29.10 4.02 -0.86
CA LEU A 378 -29.74 3.52 0.36
C LEU A 378 -31.25 3.74 0.37
N LEU A 379 -31.74 4.76 -0.33
CA LEU A 379 -33.15 5.00 -0.61
C LEU A 379 -33.46 4.71 -2.09
N ASP A 380 -34.70 4.33 -2.38
CA ASP A 380 -35.20 4.28 -3.75
C ASP A 380 -35.59 5.68 -4.27
N SER A 381 -36.07 5.75 -5.51
CA SER A 381 -36.48 7.01 -6.14
C SER A 381 -37.68 7.69 -5.48
N LEU A 382 -38.43 6.97 -4.64
CA LEU A 382 -39.56 7.48 -3.86
C LEU A 382 -39.16 7.81 -2.41
N GLY A 383 -37.87 7.76 -2.08
CA GLY A 383 -37.36 8.04 -0.74
C GLY A 383 -37.57 6.91 0.26
N LYS A 384 -37.90 5.69 -0.18
CA LYS A 384 -38.09 4.55 0.73
C LYS A 384 -36.76 3.83 1.02
N PRO A 385 -36.47 3.48 2.28
CA PRO A 385 -35.28 2.71 2.61
C PRO A 385 -35.21 1.34 1.93
N ARG A 386 -34.06 1.04 1.33
CA ARG A 386 -33.75 -0.25 0.69
C ARG A 386 -33.18 -1.24 1.71
N PRO A 387 -33.14 -2.56 1.42
CA PRO A 387 -32.63 -3.55 2.37
C PRO A 387 -31.26 -3.24 2.99
N LEU A 388 -30.32 -2.71 2.20
CA LEU A 388 -28.98 -2.33 2.69
C LEU A 388 -29.03 -1.25 3.79
N TYR A 389 -29.97 -0.30 3.73
CA TYR A 389 -30.16 0.69 4.79
C TYR A 389 -30.35 0.02 6.15
N TYR A 390 -31.21 -0.99 6.23
CA TYR A 390 -31.50 -1.67 7.50
C TYR A 390 -30.30 -2.50 7.99
N ARG A 391 -29.46 -3.00 7.08
CA ARG A 391 -28.21 -3.71 7.44
C ARG A 391 -27.20 -2.76 8.06
N LEU A 392 -26.98 -1.60 7.43
CA LEU A 392 -26.10 -0.56 7.97
C LEU A 392 -26.64 0.04 9.28
N GLN A 393 -27.97 0.24 9.37
CA GLN A 393 -28.64 0.67 10.60
C GLN A 393 -28.37 -0.34 11.73
N ALA A 394 -28.57 -1.64 11.50
CA ALA A 394 -28.32 -2.67 12.49
C ALA A 394 -26.85 -2.68 12.95
N LEU A 395 -25.90 -2.50 12.03
CA LEU A 395 -24.47 -2.37 12.36
C LEU A 395 -24.16 -1.13 13.22
N ALA A 396 -24.81 0.00 12.95
CA ALA A 396 -24.58 1.24 13.69
C ALA A 396 -25.18 1.20 15.11
N HIS A 397 -26.23 0.40 15.32
CA HIS A 397 -26.87 0.20 16.63
C HIS A 397 -26.34 -1.02 17.39
N ALA A 398 -25.38 -1.75 16.81
CA ALA A 398 -24.70 -2.84 17.51
C ALA A 398 -23.92 -2.30 18.72
N PRO A 399 -23.68 -3.12 19.76
CA PRO A 399 -22.88 -2.71 20.92
C PRO A 399 -21.53 -2.12 20.49
N GLN A 400 -21.17 -1.00 21.13
CA GLN A 400 -19.94 -0.28 20.77
C GLN A 400 -18.71 -1.13 21.12
N VAL A 401 -17.86 -1.36 20.12
CA VAL A 401 -16.55 -1.98 20.25
C VAL A 401 -15.50 -0.96 19.83
N LEU A 402 -14.52 -0.71 20.68
CA LEU A 402 -13.40 0.17 20.37
C LEU A 402 -12.40 -0.56 19.48
N TYR A 403 -12.26 -0.12 18.24
CA TYR A 403 -11.28 -0.66 17.28
C TYR A 403 -9.94 0.09 17.38
N PRO A 404 -8.85 -0.35 16.71
CA PRO A 404 -7.58 0.37 16.74
C PRO A 404 -7.75 1.87 16.44
N GLY A 405 -7.19 2.73 17.29
CA GLY A 405 -7.40 4.17 17.26
C GLY A 405 -7.35 4.84 18.64
N TYR A 406 -7.51 6.17 18.65
CA TYR A 406 -7.65 6.98 19.87
C TYR A 406 -9.13 7.13 20.18
N HIS A 407 -9.54 6.87 21.43
CA HIS A 407 -10.92 6.94 21.89
C HIS A 407 -11.03 7.82 23.12
N GLU A 408 -11.87 8.84 23.05
CA GLU A 408 -12.22 9.66 24.21
C GLU A 408 -13.51 9.11 24.83
N LEU A 409 -13.40 8.69 26.08
CA LEU A 409 -14.53 8.21 26.86
C LEU A 409 -14.90 9.26 27.90
N ALA A 410 -16.21 9.47 28.06
CA ALA A 410 -16.75 10.33 29.11
C ALA A 410 -16.25 9.86 30.47
N ALA A 411 -15.98 10.81 31.36
CA ALA A 411 -15.61 10.50 32.73
C ALA A 411 -16.72 9.67 33.40
N PRO A 412 -16.41 8.54 34.05
CA PRO A 412 -17.40 7.80 34.80
C PRO A 412 -17.97 8.66 35.93
N ALA A 413 -19.22 8.37 36.31
CA ALA A 413 -19.78 8.92 37.54
C ALA A 413 -18.87 8.55 38.73
N ALA A 414 -18.75 9.45 39.71
CA ALA A 414 -17.87 9.27 40.86
C ALA A 414 -18.16 7.97 41.67
N ASP A 415 -19.37 7.44 41.52
CA ASP A 415 -19.90 6.29 42.24
C ASP A 415 -19.90 5.01 41.38
N ALA A 416 -19.41 5.08 40.13
CA ALA A 416 -19.44 3.95 39.20
C ALA A 416 -18.38 2.89 39.60
N PRO A 417 -18.77 1.63 39.83
CA PRO A 417 -17.88 0.60 40.36
C PRO A 417 -16.79 0.14 39.38
N ALA A 418 -17.03 0.27 38.07
CA ALA A 418 -16.07 0.11 36.98
C ALA A 418 -16.69 0.64 35.66
N VAL A 419 -15.86 1.04 34.70
CA VAL A 419 -16.22 1.26 33.30
C VAL A 419 -15.88 -0.01 32.52
N GLU A 420 -16.89 -0.66 31.97
CA GLU A 420 -16.71 -1.79 31.06
C GLU A 420 -16.45 -1.28 29.64
N ILE A 421 -15.37 -1.77 29.05
CA ILE A 421 -14.93 -1.39 27.71
C ILE A 421 -14.78 -2.66 26.89
N ARG A 422 -15.51 -2.72 25.77
CA ARG A 422 -15.30 -3.73 24.74
C ARG A 422 -14.38 -3.15 23.68
N PHE A 423 -13.31 -3.87 23.33
CA PHE A 423 -12.38 -3.42 22.31
C PHE A 423 -11.91 -4.58 21.43
N TRP A 424 -11.52 -4.28 20.19
CA TRP A 424 -10.93 -5.23 19.26
C TRP A 424 -9.47 -4.85 19.02
N GLY A 425 -8.53 -5.77 19.27
CA GLY A 425 -7.11 -5.50 19.07
C GLY A 425 -6.22 -6.34 20.00
N THR A 426 -4.92 -6.12 19.94
CA THR A 426 -3.96 -6.93 20.72
C THR A 426 -3.31 -6.16 21.88
N ARG A 427 -3.61 -4.86 22.01
CA ARG A 427 -3.10 -3.97 23.05
C ARG A 427 -4.05 -2.81 23.33
N LEU A 428 -4.08 -2.42 24.61
CA LEU A 428 -4.82 -1.26 25.12
C LEU A 428 -3.90 -0.42 26.02
N ASP A 429 -3.80 0.86 25.69
CA ASP A 429 -3.08 1.88 26.46
C ASP A 429 -4.07 2.90 27.02
N LEU A 430 -3.73 3.48 28.18
CA LEU A 430 -4.47 4.58 28.79
C LEU A 430 -3.62 5.84 28.77
N ALA A 431 -4.18 6.92 28.24
CA ALA A 431 -3.66 8.26 28.40
C ALA A 431 -4.69 9.06 29.20
N SER A 432 -4.34 9.54 30.40
CA SER A 432 -5.26 10.35 31.19
C SER A 432 -4.54 11.36 32.09
N GLY A 433 -5.30 12.36 32.54
CA GLY A 433 -4.89 13.30 33.59
C GLY A 433 -5.09 12.78 35.03
N GLY A 434 -5.33 11.48 35.25
CA GLY A 434 -5.65 10.92 36.57
C GLY A 434 -5.17 9.47 36.79
N ALA A 435 -5.30 8.97 38.02
CA ALA A 435 -4.92 7.59 38.36
C ALA A 435 -6.06 6.61 38.08
N TRP A 436 -5.82 5.63 37.21
CA TRP A 436 -6.74 4.53 36.90
C TRP A 436 -6.16 3.20 37.37
N ALA A 437 -7.01 2.27 37.74
CA ALA A 437 -6.68 0.90 38.08
C ALA A 437 -7.45 -0.04 37.17
N VAL A 438 -6.76 -1.01 36.59
CA VAL A 438 -7.41 -2.02 35.75
C VAL A 438 -7.78 -3.18 36.64
N ALA A 439 -9.06 -3.52 36.66
CA ALA A 439 -9.58 -4.55 37.54
C ALA A 439 -9.49 -5.92 36.86
N GLU A 440 -9.99 -6.04 35.63
CA GLU A 440 -10.13 -7.33 34.94
C GLU A 440 -10.01 -7.18 33.41
N VAL A 441 -9.48 -8.21 32.76
CA VAL A 441 -9.51 -8.41 31.30
C VAL A 441 -10.06 -9.81 31.02
N ASP A 442 -11.14 -9.90 30.26
CA ASP A 442 -11.84 -11.15 29.96
C ASP A 442 -12.14 -12.00 31.21
N GLY A 443 -12.56 -11.33 32.30
CA GLY A 443 -12.84 -11.93 33.60
C GLY A 443 -11.61 -12.42 34.37
N ARG A 444 -10.39 -12.08 33.94
CA ARG A 444 -9.15 -12.38 34.66
C ARG A 444 -8.63 -11.13 35.38
N PRO A 445 -8.37 -11.19 36.69
CA PRO A 445 -7.83 -10.05 37.43
C PRO A 445 -6.43 -9.70 36.93
N LEU A 446 -6.17 -8.41 36.72
CA LEU A 446 -4.89 -7.90 36.28
C LEU A 446 -4.25 -7.07 37.40
N GLU A 447 -2.92 -7.13 37.53
CA GLU A 447 -2.21 -6.32 38.52
C GLU A 447 -2.48 -4.83 38.29
N GLN A 448 -2.73 -4.12 39.38
CA GLN A 448 -3.05 -2.70 39.40
C GLN A 448 -1.89 -1.88 38.80
N ARG A 449 -2.09 -1.32 37.60
CA ARG A 449 -1.17 -0.36 36.99
C ARG A 449 -1.80 1.02 37.00
N SER A 450 -1.14 1.97 37.66
CA SER A 450 -1.50 3.38 37.61
C SER A 450 -0.81 4.05 36.42
N ALA A 451 -1.52 4.98 35.77
CA ALA A 451 -0.96 5.86 34.74
C ALA A 451 -0.67 7.24 35.36
N PRO A 452 0.58 7.52 35.81
CA PRO A 452 0.94 8.85 36.26
C PRO A 452 1.18 9.77 35.06
N GLY A 453 0.29 10.73 34.84
CA GLY A 453 0.55 11.95 34.07
C GLY A 453 0.73 11.78 32.56
N GLY A 454 -0.35 11.97 31.80
CA GLY A 454 -0.35 12.46 30.41
C GLY A 454 0.20 11.55 29.30
N GLU A 455 1.28 10.79 29.54
CA GLU A 455 1.82 9.86 28.56
C GLU A 455 1.02 8.55 28.50
N PRO A 456 0.78 7.97 27.30
CA PRO A 456 0.15 6.67 27.16
C PRO A 456 0.88 5.56 27.91
N VAL A 457 0.18 4.87 28.82
CA VAL A 457 0.70 3.70 29.53
C VAL A 457 -0.02 2.44 29.04
N ALA A 458 0.76 1.49 28.52
CA ALA A 458 0.25 0.19 28.11
C ALA A 458 -0.21 -0.62 29.32
N ILE A 459 -1.52 -0.87 29.38
CA ILE A 459 -2.12 -1.67 30.43
C ILE A 459 -2.13 -3.14 30.03
N VAL A 460 -2.59 -3.43 28.81
CA VAL A 460 -2.79 -4.79 28.32
C VAL A 460 -2.01 -4.96 27.01
N ARG A 461 -1.28 -6.06 26.88
CA ARG A 461 -0.39 -6.34 25.75
C ARG A 461 -0.41 -7.83 25.41
N GLY A 462 -0.09 -8.15 24.16
CA GLY A 462 0.06 -9.54 23.71
C GLY A 462 -1.23 -10.36 23.73
N LEU A 463 -2.40 -9.73 23.61
CA LEU A 463 -3.66 -10.44 23.38
C LEU A 463 -3.75 -10.96 21.94
N ASP A 464 -4.72 -11.85 21.71
CA ASP A 464 -5.08 -12.29 20.36
C ASP A 464 -5.85 -11.18 19.61
N ALA A 465 -5.88 -11.24 18.28
CA ALA A 465 -6.53 -10.20 17.48
C ALA A 465 -8.04 -10.44 17.39
N GLU A 466 -8.72 -10.34 18.52
CA GLU A 466 -10.15 -10.56 18.67
C GLU A 466 -10.78 -9.50 19.57
N GLU A 467 -12.05 -9.70 19.92
CA GLU A 467 -12.77 -8.81 20.83
C GLU A 467 -12.49 -9.21 22.28
N HIS A 468 -12.24 -8.22 23.12
CA HIS A 468 -11.91 -8.36 24.52
C HIS A 468 -12.75 -7.39 25.36
N GLU A 469 -12.94 -7.74 26.63
CA GLU A 469 -13.63 -6.92 27.61
C GLU A 469 -12.67 -6.51 28.73
N VAL A 470 -12.60 -5.21 29.04
CA VAL A 470 -11.80 -4.65 30.14
C VAL A 470 -12.69 -3.88 31.09
N ALA A 471 -12.56 -4.16 32.39
CA ALA A 471 -13.15 -3.38 33.45
C ALA A 471 -12.11 -2.41 34.05
N LEU A 472 -12.34 -1.11 33.90
CA LEU A 472 -11.49 -0.05 34.45
C LEU A 472 -12.13 0.59 35.69
N ARG A 473 -11.35 0.79 36.75
CA ARG A 473 -11.78 1.49 37.96
C ARG A 473 -11.02 2.80 38.12
N ALA A 474 -11.74 3.89 38.34
CA ALA A 474 -11.13 5.18 38.67
C ALA A 474 -10.55 5.13 40.09
N VAL A 475 -9.34 5.66 40.28
CA VAL A 475 -8.65 5.75 41.60
C VAL A 475 -8.69 7.19 42.13
N GLY A 476 -9.62 8.02 41.64
CA GLY A 476 -9.78 9.42 42.03
C GLY A 476 -10.86 10.13 41.21
N PRO A 477 -11.16 11.42 41.50
CA PRO A 477 -12.25 12.13 40.86
C PRO A 477 -12.00 12.39 39.36
N GLY A 478 -12.84 11.78 38.52
CA GLY A 478 -13.50 12.40 37.35
C GLY A 478 -12.66 13.00 36.21
N ALA A 479 -11.51 12.43 35.85
CA ALA A 479 -10.81 12.86 34.64
C ALA A 479 -11.39 12.17 33.38
N ALA A 480 -11.46 12.90 32.26
CA ALA A 480 -11.71 12.30 30.95
C ALA A 480 -10.67 11.22 30.65
N LEU A 481 -11.11 10.12 30.05
CA LEU A 481 -10.28 8.95 29.79
C LEU A 481 -10.00 8.84 28.30
N THR A 482 -8.74 8.92 27.91
CA THR A 482 -8.33 8.56 26.54
C THR A 482 -7.84 7.12 26.55
N VAL A 483 -8.52 6.28 25.78
CA VAL A 483 -8.15 4.89 25.53
C VAL A 483 -7.53 4.79 24.15
N ILE A 484 -6.40 4.10 24.06
CA ILE A 484 -5.71 3.89 22.78
C ILE A 484 -5.68 2.39 22.53
N VAL A 485 -6.36 1.97 21.47
CA VAL A 485 -6.38 0.57 21.05
C VAL A 485 -5.39 0.42 19.91
N SER A 486 -4.55 -0.61 19.97
CA SER A 486 -3.57 -0.86 18.90
C SER A 486 -3.34 -2.35 18.68
N ARG A 487 -2.64 -2.65 17.58
CA ARG A 487 -2.16 -4.00 17.26
C ARG A 487 -0.66 -4.06 17.46
N GLU A 488 -0.19 -4.92 18.32
CA GLU A 488 1.23 -5.27 18.40
C GLU A 488 1.61 -6.24 17.29
N GLU A 489 2.75 -5.99 16.67
CA GLU A 489 3.35 -7.00 15.80
C GLU A 489 3.83 -8.16 16.68
N PRO A 490 3.51 -9.44 16.36
CA PRO A 490 3.93 -10.56 17.18
C PRO A 490 5.47 -10.60 17.31
N PRO A 491 6.04 -10.45 18.53
CA PRO A 491 7.48 -10.22 18.71
C PRO A 491 8.33 -11.41 18.25
N TRP A 492 7.76 -12.60 18.24
CA TRP A 492 8.43 -13.83 17.84
C TRP A 492 8.42 -14.06 16.34
N LEU A 493 7.62 -13.34 15.54
CA LEU A 493 7.46 -13.66 14.13
C LEU A 493 8.72 -13.31 13.31
N PRO A 494 9.35 -12.13 13.46
CA PRO A 494 10.63 -11.84 12.83
C PRO A 494 11.75 -12.76 13.35
N LEU A 495 11.76 -13.00 14.66
CA LEU A 495 12.80 -13.80 15.33
C LEU A 495 12.72 -15.29 15.00
N ARG A 496 11.52 -15.91 15.00
CA ARG A 496 11.32 -17.31 14.60
C ARG A 496 11.68 -17.50 13.15
N VAL A 497 11.29 -16.57 12.27
CA VAL A 497 11.70 -16.60 10.86
C VAL A 497 13.22 -16.55 10.78
N ALA A 498 13.90 -15.62 11.46
CA ALA A 498 15.36 -15.53 11.43
C ALA A 498 16.07 -16.75 12.05
N LEU A 499 15.60 -17.27 13.18
CA LEU A 499 16.21 -18.41 13.89
C LEU A 499 16.02 -19.72 13.14
N THR A 500 14.82 -19.98 12.61
CA THR A 500 14.57 -21.17 11.78
C THR A 500 15.41 -21.10 10.50
N GLN A 501 15.52 -19.92 9.87
CA GLN A 501 16.41 -19.69 8.72
C GLN A 501 17.87 -19.98 9.06
N GLY A 502 18.38 -19.40 10.15
CA GLY A 502 19.77 -19.58 10.59
C GLY A 502 20.09 -21.02 10.94
N ALA A 503 19.20 -21.72 11.65
CA ALA A 503 19.40 -23.11 12.04
C ALA A 503 19.44 -24.06 10.83
N ILE A 504 18.55 -23.88 9.85
CA ILE A 504 18.52 -24.72 8.65
C ILE A 504 19.80 -24.49 7.81
N VAL A 505 20.21 -23.24 7.61
CA VAL A 505 21.45 -22.90 6.88
C VAL A 505 22.67 -23.49 7.60
N ALA A 506 22.75 -23.37 8.92
CA ALA A 506 23.85 -23.90 9.71
C ALA A 506 23.93 -25.43 9.64
N LEU A 507 22.81 -26.13 9.80
CA LEU A 507 22.75 -27.60 9.73
C LEU A 507 23.10 -28.11 8.33
N ALA A 508 22.59 -27.47 7.28
CA ALA A 508 22.89 -27.85 5.90
C ALA A 508 24.38 -27.61 5.57
N THR A 509 24.93 -26.49 6.01
CA THR A 509 26.36 -26.15 5.85
C THR A 509 27.25 -27.14 6.60
N LEU A 510 26.89 -27.50 7.83
CA LEU A 510 27.63 -28.46 8.64
C LEU A 510 27.58 -29.88 8.04
N ALA A 511 26.43 -30.30 7.50
CA ALA A 511 26.28 -31.59 6.83
C ALA A 511 27.15 -31.67 5.57
N VAL A 512 27.14 -30.62 4.74
CA VAL A 512 27.99 -30.55 3.54
C VAL A 512 29.46 -30.47 3.89
N TRP A 513 29.83 -29.65 4.86
CA TRP A 513 31.21 -29.59 5.34
C TRP A 513 31.68 -30.96 5.84
N ARG A 514 30.88 -31.70 6.61
CA ARG A 514 31.23 -33.05 7.06
C ARG A 514 31.42 -34.04 5.90
N LEU A 515 30.57 -33.96 4.88
CA LEU A 515 30.64 -34.81 3.69
C LEU A 515 31.86 -34.47 2.80
N LEU A 516 32.24 -33.20 2.74
CA LEU A 516 33.25 -32.69 1.80
C LEU A 516 34.63 -32.44 2.42
N ARG A 517 34.75 -32.36 3.75
CA ARG A 517 36.00 -32.15 4.47
C ARG A 517 37.11 -33.16 4.14
N PRO A 518 36.85 -34.46 3.94
CA PRO A 518 37.89 -35.43 3.60
C PRO A 518 38.38 -35.35 2.15
N TYR A 519 37.76 -34.51 1.31
CA TYR A 519 37.97 -34.52 -0.14
C TYR A 519 39.27 -33.79 -0.53
N PRO A 520 40.12 -34.36 -1.41
CA PRO A 520 41.38 -33.76 -1.81
C PRO A 520 41.17 -32.70 -2.91
N TRP A 521 40.55 -31.58 -2.53
CA TRP A 521 40.16 -30.47 -3.41
C TRP A 521 41.25 -30.02 -4.38
N GLY A 522 42.51 -29.96 -3.93
CA GLY A 522 43.64 -29.56 -4.77
C GLY A 522 43.92 -30.51 -5.95
N ARG A 523 43.69 -31.82 -5.79
CA ARG A 523 43.90 -32.80 -6.88
C ARG A 523 42.76 -32.75 -7.90
N TRP A 524 41.53 -32.51 -7.44
CA TRP A 524 40.37 -32.40 -8.31
C TRP A 524 40.39 -31.11 -9.13
N ALA A 525 40.70 -29.97 -8.48
CA ALA A 525 40.88 -28.70 -9.19
C ALA A 525 41.96 -28.82 -10.28
N ALA A 526 43.09 -29.47 -9.99
CA ALA A 526 44.13 -29.72 -10.98
C ALA A 526 43.67 -30.61 -12.14
N ALA A 527 42.87 -31.65 -11.89
CA ALA A 527 42.34 -32.55 -12.92
C ALA A 527 41.27 -31.89 -13.80
N VAL A 528 40.37 -31.11 -13.21
CA VAL A 528 39.34 -30.34 -13.94
C VAL A 528 39.99 -29.28 -14.81
N LEU A 529 40.95 -28.52 -14.26
CA LEU A 529 41.74 -27.56 -15.04
C LEU A 529 42.48 -28.24 -16.19
N ALA A 530 43.16 -29.36 -15.94
CA ALA A 530 43.88 -30.10 -16.99
C ALA A 530 42.95 -30.66 -18.08
N THR A 531 41.71 -31.02 -17.73
CA THR A 531 40.72 -31.52 -18.70
C THR A 531 40.11 -30.38 -19.51
N ALA A 532 39.73 -29.29 -18.85
CA ALA A 532 39.19 -28.11 -19.51
C ALA A 532 40.21 -27.45 -20.45
N GLN A 533 41.50 -27.48 -20.11
CA GLN A 533 42.58 -27.02 -21.00
C GLN A 533 42.75 -27.89 -22.27
N ARG A 534 42.32 -29.15 -22.24
CA ARG A 534 42.42 -30.09 -23.38
C ARG A 534 41.24 -30.04 -24.35
N LEU A 535 40.20 -29.26 -24.04
CA LEU A 535 39.05 -29.11 -24.95
C LEU A 535 39.50 -28.53 -26.30
N SER A 536 38.82 -28.86 -27.39
CA SER A 536 39.04 -28.12 -28.65
C SER A 536 38.46 -26.70 -28.52
N PRO A 537 38.91 -25.72 -29.32
CA PRO A 537 38.33 -24.36 -29.32
C PRO A 537 36.81 -24.36 -29.46
N TRP A 538 36.26 -25.17 -30.37
CA TRP A 538 34.82 -25.31 -30.57
C TRP A 538 34.09 -25.98 -29.40
N ALA A 539 34.70 -26.95 -28.73
CA ALA A 539 34.11 -27.58 -27.55
C ALA A 539 34.10 -26.62 -26.34
N ALA A 540 35.19 -25.87 -26.14
CA ALA A 540 35.25 -24.83 -25.11
C ALA A 540 34.24 -23.70 -25.37
N PHE A 541 34.09 -23.29 -26.64
CA PHE A 541 33.07 -22.35 -27.07
C PHE A 541 31.65 -22.86 -26.77
N ALA A 542 31.34 -24.11 -27.13
CA ALA A 542 30.03 -24.72 -26.83
C ALA A 542 29.74 -24.78 -25.32
N CYS A 543 30.73 -25.10 -24.49
CA CYS A 543 30.59 -25.06 -23.03
C CYS A 543 30.34 -23.64 -22.50
N ALA A 544 31.04 -22.63 -23.05
CA ALA A 544 30.84 -21.23 -22.68
C ALA A 544 29.45 -20.72 -23.09
N VAL A 545 28.95 -21.11 -24.28
CA VAL A 545 27.57 -20.85 -24.72
C VAL A 545 26.58 -21.50 -23.75
N GLY A 546 26.79 -22.76 -23.36
CA GLY A 546 25.94 -23.42 -22.36
C GLY A 546 25.92 -22.70 -21.01
N ALA A 547 27.08 -22.22 -20.53
CA ALA A 547 27.16 -21.42 -19.31
C ALA A 547 26.47 -20.05 -19.43
N LEU A 548 26.53 -19.43 -20.61
CA LEU A 548 25.81 -18.21 -20.90
C LEU A 548 24.29 -18.41 -20.92
N VAL A 549 23.81 -19.52 -21.50
CA VAL A 549 22.38 -19.88 -21.48
C VAL A 549 21.92 -20.11 -20.03
N LEU A 550 22.74 -20.77 -19.19
CA LEU A 550 22.46 -20.90 -17.76
C LEU A 550 22.37 -19.53 -17.07
N LEU A 551 23.27 -18.60 -17.39
CA LEU A 551 23.21 -17.23 -16.86
C LEU A 551 21.94 -16.51 -17.33
N ALA A 552 21.55 -16.65 -18.59
CA ALA A 552 20.33 -16.05 -19.12
C ALA A 552 19.10 -16.55 -18.37
N LEU A 553 19.00 -17.87 -18.15
CA LEU A 553 17.87 -18.52 -17.49
C LEU A 553 17.87 -18.41 -15.95
N ALA A 554 18.96 -17.97 -15.33
CA ALA A 554 19.09 -17.94 -13.87
C ALA A 554 18.11 -16.95 -13.20
N PRO A 555 17.26 -17.38 -12.24
CA PRO A 555 16.33 -16.47 -11.57
C PRO A 555 16.99 -15.72 -10.41
N GLY A 556 16.87 -14.38 -10.40
CA GLY A 556 17.34 -13.51 -9.32
C GLY A 556 18.87 -13.37 -9.23
N ALA A 557 19.34 -12.48 -8.35
CA ALA A 557 20.75 -12.09 -8.27
C ALA A 557 21.68 -13.25 -7.84
N VAL A 558 21.28 -14.05 -6.85
CA VAL A 558 22.12 -15.14 -6.31
C VAL A 558 22.39 -16.23 -7.35
N ALA A 559 21.34 -16.71 -8.05
CA ALA A 559 21.51 -17.72 -9.09
C ALA A 559 22.32 -17.16 -10.28
N SER A 560 22.13 -15.88 -10.61
CA SER A 560 22.88 -15.20 -11.68
C SER A 560 24.36 -15.09 -11.36
N VAL A 561 24.73 -14.76 -10.11
CA VAL A 561 26.14 -14.77 -9.67
C VAL A 561 26.73 -16.18 -9.74
N GLY A 562 25.97 -17.21 -9.34
CA GLY A 562 26.41 -18.60 -9.46
C GLY A 562 26.69 -19.01 -10.92
N ALA A 563 25.78 -18.67 -11.84
CA ALA A 563 25.95 -18.94 -13.26
C ALA A 563 27.10 -18.11 -13.88
N LEU A 564 27.29 -16.89 -13.41
CA LEU A 564 28.39 -16.01 -13.82
C LEU A 564 29.76 -16.61 -13.46
N VAL A 565 29.88 -17.24 -12.28
CA VAL A 565 31.10 -17.95 -11.87
C VAL A 565 31.41 -19.12 -12.79
N VAL A 566 30.39 -19.87 -13.24
CA VAL A 566 30.56 -20.97 -14.20
C VAL A 566 31.03 -20.45 -15.55
N LEU A 567 30.42 -19.37 -16.05
CA LEU A 567 30.85 -18.72 -17.29
C LEU A 567 32.30 -18.19 -17.18
N ALA A 568 32.61 -17.51 -16.08
CA ALA A 568 33.94 -17.00 -15.79
C ALA A 568 34.98 -18.12 -15.73
N PHE A 569 34.65 -19.29 -15.20
CA PHE A 569 35.54 -20.45 -15.20
C PHE A 569 35.92 -20.90 -16.61
N PHE A 570 34.96 -21.07 -17.53
CA PHE A 570 35.28 -21.49 -18.90
C PHE A 570 36.08 -20.44 -19.66
N VAL A 571 35.76 -19.15 -19.48
CA VAL A 571 36.52 -18.04 -20.06
C VAL A 571 37.94 -17.99 -19.46
N ALA A 572 38.08 -18.23 -18.15
CA ALA A 572 39.38 -18.24 -17.47
C ALA A 572 40.31 -19.35 -17.93
N VAL A 573 39.76 -20.53 -18.23
CA VAL A 573 40.54 -21.68 -18.72
C VAL A 573 40.82 -21.57 -20.22
N ARG A 574 39.90 -20.98 -20.99
CA ARG A 574 39.98 -20.82 -22.45
C ARG A 574 39.55 -19.40 -22.86
N PRO A 575 40.46 -18.42 -22.80
CA PRO A 575 40.15 -17.03 -23.16
C PRO A 575 39.70 -16.86 -24.61
N ASP A 576 40.14 -17.74 -25.50
CA ASP A 576 39.70 -17.81 -26.89
C ASP A 576 38.19 -18.09 -27.02
N ALA A 577 37.62 -18.93 -26.14
CA ALA A 577 36.18 -19.15 -26.11
C ALA A 577 35.41 -17.89 -25.67
N GLY A 578 35.97 -17.09 -24.75
CA GLY A 578 35.41 -15.80 -24.35
C GLY A 578 35.38 -14.78 -25.48
N LEU A 579 36.46 -14.68 -26.27
CA LEU A 579 36.52 -13.84 -27.46
C LEU A 579 35.51 -14.27 -28.53
N MET A 580 35.44 -15.57 -28.83
CA MET A 580 34.45 -16.10 -29.77
C MET A 580 33.02 -15.81 -29.32
N LEU A 581 32.76 -15.90 -28.00
CA LEU A 581 31.44 -15.62 -27.42
C LEU A 581 31.09 -14.14 -27.47
N ALA A 582 32.05 -13.24 -27.25
CA ALA A 582 31.83 -11.80 -27.43
C ALA A 582 31.44 -11.47 -28.88
N VAL A 583 32.17 -12.03 -29.86
CA VAL A 583 31.84 -11.84 -31.29
C VAL A 583 30.45 -12.38 -31.61
N PHE A 584 30.11 -13.58 -31.14
CA PHE A 584 28.80 -14.20 -31.32
C PHE A 584 27.66 -13.36 -30.72
N LEU A 585 27.91 -12.62 -29.64
CA LEU A 585 26.92 -11.79 -28.95
C LEU A 585 26.77 -10.37 -29.51
N THR A 586 27.62 -9.94 -30.43
CA THR A 586 27.50 -8.64 -31.10
C THR A 586 26.09 -8.36 -31.66
N PRO A 587 25.44 -9.28 -32.42
CA PRO A 587 24.07 -9.08 -32.89
C PRO A 587 23.01 -9.17 -31.78
N LEU A 588 23.38 -9.63 -30.59
CA LEU A 588 22.51 -9.82 -29.41
C LEU A 588 22.79 -8.80 -28.29
N ALA A 589 23.52 -7.72 -28.60
CA ALA A 589 23.90 -6.69 -27.63
C ALA A 589 22.74 -6.09 -26.81
N PRO A 590 21.50 -5.92 -27.34
CA PRO A 590 20.38 -5.41 -26.55
C PRO A 590 19.86 -6.36 -25.46
N LEU A 591 20.29 -7.62 -25.42
CA LEU A 591 19.86 -8.57 -24.38
C LEU A 591 20.62 -8.32 -23.07
N GLU A 592 19.87 -8.06 -22.01
CA GLU A 592 20.40 -7.66 -20.71
C GLU A 592 20.16 -8.69 -19.60
N LYS A 593 21.05 -8.67 -18.60
CA LYS A 593 20.91 -9.43 -17.35
C LYS A 593 20.89 -8.50 -16.14
N TRP A 594 19.90 -8.72 -15.28
CA TRP A 594 19.65 -7.93 -14.08
C TRP A 594 20.29 -8.58 -12.84
N PHE A 595 21.06 -7.79 -12.10
CA PHE A 595 21.69 -8.12 -10.82
C PHE A 595 21.19 -7.15 -9.74
N GLY A 596 19.89 -7.20 -9.45
CA GLY A 596 19.26 -6.21 -8.57
C GLY A 596 19.10 -4.86 -9.28
N PRO A 597 19.63 -3.74 -8.74
CA PRO A 597 19.54 -2.43 -9.41
C PRO A 597 20.52 -2.27 -10.58
N LEU A 598 21.51 -3.15 -10.72
CA LEU A 598 22.49 -3.13 -11.80
C LEU A 598 22.00 -4.01 -12.97
N HIS A 599 22.16 -3.54 -14.20
CA HIS A 599 21.90 -4.30 -15.43
C HIS A 599 23.11 -4.16 -16.36
N PHE A 600 23.43 -5.26 -17.04
CA PHE A 600 24.52 -5.32 -18.01
C PHE A 600 24.03 -6.11 -19.22
N SER A 601 24.46 -5.72 -20.42
CA SER A 601 24.27 -6.55 -21.61
C SER A 601 25.09 -7.84 -21.49
N PHE A 602 24.62 -8.94 -22.09
CA PHE A 602 25.42 -10.17 -22.13
C PHE A 602 26.76 -9.96 -22.85
N LEU A 603 26.81 -9.05 -23.83
CA LEU A 603 28.03 -8.66 -24.52
C LEU A 603 29.03 -7.99 -23.56
N GLU A 604 28.58 -7.02 -22.75
CA GLU A 604 29.42 -6.37 -21.73
C GLU A 604 29.95 -7.39 -20.71
N ILE A 605 29.09 -8.27 -20.22
CA ILE A 605 29.47 -9.30 -19.25
C ILE A 605 30.61 -10.16 -19.80
N VAL A 606 30.45 -10.72 -21.01
CA VAL A 606 31.46 -11.59 -21.62
C VAL A 606 32.74 -10.82 -21.96
N THR A 607 32.61 -9.57 -22.44
CA THR A 607 33.76 -8.72 -22.79
C THR A 607 34.59 -8.38 -21.56
N LEU A 608 33.94 -7.91 -20.48
CA LEU A 608 34.60 -7.56 -19.22
C LEU A 608 35.25 -8.78 -18.56
N LEU A 609 34.57 -9.93 -18.57
CA LEU A 609 35.13 -11.18 -18.07
C LEU A 609 36.38 -11.60 -18.86
N THR A 610 36.31 -11.56 -20.19
CA THR A 610 37.42 -11.97 -21.07
C THR A 610 38.62 -11.06 -20.89
N LEU A 611 38.40 -9.74 -20.83
CA LEU A 611 39.46 -8.76 -20.59
C LEU A 611 40.09 -8.93 -19.20
N GLY A 612 39.26 -9.04 -18.16
CA GLY A 612 39.73 -9.21 -16.79
C GLY A 612 40.55 -10.48 -16.60
N VAL A 613 40.10 -11.60 -17.18
CA VAL A 613 40.86 -12.86 -17.21
C VAL A 613 42.19 -12.69 -17.93
N ARG A 614 42.20 -12.03 -19.10
CA ARG A 614 43.41 -11.85 -19.89
C ARG A 614 44.46 -11.05 -19.12
N LEU A 615 44.05 -9.94 -18.51
CA LEU A 615 44.92 -9.10 -17.69
C LEU A 615 45.46 -9.87 -16.47
N ALA A 616 44.62 -10.70 -15.83
CA ALA A 616 45.06 -11.54 -14.72
C ALA A 616 46.10 -12.59 -15.15
N TRP A 617 45.92 -13.22 -16.32
CA TRP A 617 46.91 -14.15 -16.87
C TRP A 617 48.23 -13.47 -17.20
N GLU A 618 48.20 -12.26 -17.76
CA GLU A 618 49.40 -11.47 -18.05
C GLU A 618 50.12 -11.05 -16.76
N ALA A 619 49.39 -10.60 -15.75
CA ALA A 619 49.96 -10.30 -14.44
C ALA A 619 50.63 -11.53 -13.80
N VAL A 620 49.99 -12.70 -13.88
CA VAL A 620 50.55 -13.97 -13.36
C VAL A 620 51.78 -14.42 -14.16
N ALA A 621 51.79 -14.21 -15.48
CA ALA A 621 52.95 -14.50 -16.33
C ALA A 621 54.14 -13.59 -15.98
N ILE A 622 53.91 -12.28 -15.83
CA ILE A 622 54.92 -11.31 -15.41
C ILE A 622 55.48 -11.68 -14.03
N LEU A 623 54.63 -12.11 -13.08
CA LEU A 623 55.07 -12.54 -11.75
C LEU A 623 55.82 -13.88 -11.74
N ARG A 624 55.53 -14.78 -12.69
CA ARG A 624 56.25 -16.07 -12.84
C ARG A 624 57.57 -15.93 -13.58
N GLU A 625 57.65 -15.03 -14.56
CA GLU A 625 58.87 -14.78 -15.35
C GLU A 625 59.77 -13.71 -14.70
N GLY A 626 59.27 -13.01 -13.67
CA GLY A 626 59.99 -12.03 -12.85
C GLY A 626 61.03 -12.57 -11.86
N GLY A 627 61.70 -13.69 -12.18
CA GLY A 627 63.06 -13.98 -11.72
C GLY A 627 64.07 -13.20 -12.60
N PRO A 628 65.21 -12.77 -12.07
CA PRO A 628 65.75 -11.41 -12.22
C PRO A 628 66.09 -11.01 -13.67
N LEU A 629 65.12 -10.44 -14.39
CA LEU A 629 65.34 -9.71 -15.66
C LEU A 629 65.09 -8.20 -15.55
N TRP A 630 64.51 -7.73 -14.43
CA TRP A 630 64.40 -6.29 -14.11
C TRP A 630 65.75 -5.62 -13.77
N GLN A 631 66.82 -6.38 -13.48
CA GLN A 631 68.15 -5.83 -13.17
C GLN A 631 69.02 -5.48 -14.38
N ARG A 632 68.66 -5.85 -15.62
CA ARG A 632 69.53 -5.60 -16.80
C ARG A 632 69.06 -4.49 -17.73
N THR A 633 67.84 -3.97 -17.56
CA THR A 633 67.32 -2.86 -18.39
C THR A 633 67.39 -1.49 -17.69
N LEU A 634 67.74 -1.46 -16.40
CA LEU A 634 67.95 -0.23 -15.60
C LEU A 634 69.44 0.11 -15.35
N LEU A 635 70.37 -0.60 -16.01
CA LEU A 635 71.82 -0.31 -15.96
C LEU A 635 72.43 -0.05 -17.37
N ARG A 636 71.57 0.22 -18.37
CA ARG A 636 71.94 0.74 -19.70
C ARG A 636 70.99 1.87 -20.19
N LEU A 637 70.26 2.45 -19.26
CA LEU A 637 69.83 3.85 -19.24
C LEU A 637 70.43 4.44 -17.96
#